data_AF-A0A835W596-F1
#
_entry.id   AF-A0A835W596-F1
#
_cell.length_a   1.000
_cell.length_b   1.000
_cell.length_c   1.000
_cell.angle_alpha   90.00
_cell.angle_beta   90.00
_cell.angle_gamma   90.00
#
_symmetry.space_group_name_H-M   'P 1'
#
loop_
_entity.id
_entity.type
_entity.pdbx_description
1 polymer ?
#
loop_
_entity_poly.entity_id
_entity_poly.type
_entity_poly.pdbx_seq_one_letter_code
_entity_poly.pdbx_strand_id
1 'polypeptide(L)'
;MRVTSWKRGARAGGVLAGPTSPAKYGLYLILLLVGYLAGSALRGPYGDGGGGTQRLLISAHVSTSISDSDAGSASVAEKLSALPHLGMANRFLGGGLGSGSGGAAAHDGSAGATARRSALRAGDGSSVSRAAKGLHISGVQGDTADSSIPGDRGSAAEEAAAAAAGAMGGPLPLAPANRTLRFGVCNGHANQRLAVLYGMMLARRLGRSAVLPVLIDDGLQRSDTNVLASGDNQVPFSHMYDERLFIKAMASVGVRAMAREEAPEVGAEDSAHYRRVELGPLGWSVAGPLGAGEVAAVPHLEVDCPLFKLQAGDLVPADEQLVWAGLAALRPSKEAASLVDTFSKAILQQAAAKAKAAGRVLDAASAQAHTNTGDGRGGFNYIHLRLENDWVEHCARWESIHDGIVRDNCFNHTEDISSRLALFGFSNSTPLYVASYWKDVQPQRRQRVVGQLEAAGFILVTSEDVVASRSGKEAAAALAGRGREFSALVEYFLGMRAERFIGNSVSTFAALGMLERRHAGLWGAYYNGGNIPLVAVMPFLHKMPWVFTYNSWSKNYEYMLKAAVRSARYQGSLKPYCIFTGDEQSDIYAWLADHDVTLISHTPAWTDQLLALARAKAKENVHHSHLFKTPDMLIATFQRVDLPVVPILDQYTYVLYTDADVFFRRPLHLDDFGLPLPRSVSMSYEFVNMFPYNAGVILANLPAMRQNYDAFVTMMLDNNDGLYYTNYGPADQGIINKFYETDLKQRMLDPVFNTKPYNPFEQLTFILHFHGPKPADLLTFLTTGKCDFFDVCENAFLNSLCPYVREWSKFVPDEVVAVQLEDACAWLDVPNVAELFKKKWGLSGRQLAATKDEQAGAMAQQKARLEHALVLRRKLRKLVAGGKLSPEIVEALDHPGPGSKAAAMEIVRKLKGGKGKFRGGGAKKHAKQNQLQKQEQEPKHLESFDTANVVTVNEKEMEDAWGAVDEGGAASQQ
;
A
#
# COMPACT_ATOMS: atom_id res chain seq x y z
N MET A 1 24.67 29.35 27.65
CA MET A 1 25.20 28.90 28.95
C MET A 1 25.78 27.50 28.77
N ARG A 2 27.07 27.33 29.08
CA ARG A 2 27.78 26.04 29.10
C ARG A 2 27.36 25.26 30.35
N VAL A 3 27.10 23.96 30.22
CA VAL A 3 27.31 23.02 31.34
C VAL A 3 28.03 21.78 30.85
N THR A 4 29.19 21.59 31.44
CA THR A 4 30.15 20.50 31.30
C THR A 4 29.77 19.29 32.16
N SER A 5 30.11 18.11 31.65
CA SER A 5 30.49 16.84 32.30
C SER A 5 30.29 16.66 33.81
N TRP A 6 29.87 15.44 34.21
CA TRP A 6 30.71 14.57 35.04
C TRP A 6 30.33 13.09 34.97
N LYS A 7 31.31 12.26 35.29
CA LYS A 7 31.53 10.85 34.93
C LYS A 7 31.66 10.03 36.22
N ARG A 8 31.38 8.71 36.12
CA ARG A 8 31.76 7.60 37.04
C ARG A 8 30.97 7.54 38.37
N GLY A 9 30.59 6.39 38.92
CA GLY A 9 30.86 4.98 38.59
C GLY A 9 30.99 4.17 39.89
N ALA A 10 30.52 2.90 39.87
CA ALA A 10 30.79 1.81 40.85
C ALA A 10 30.27 2.03 42.29
N ARG A 11 29.84 1.04 43.10
CA ARG A 11 29.88 -0.43 43.08
C ARG A 11 28.92 -0.94 44.19
N ALA A 12 28.31 -2.11 43.95
CA ALA A 12 28.15 -3.29 44.82
C ALA A 12 27.47 -3.22 46.21
N GLY A 13 26.47 -4.12 46.38
CA GLY A 13 26.40 -5.06 47.51
C GLY A 13 25.37 -4.79 48.61
N GLY A 14 24.44 -5.73 48.82
CA GLY A 14 23.64 -5.81 50.05
C GLY A 14 22.33 -6.59 49.94
N VAL A 15 22.36 -7.87 50.32
CA VAL A 15 21.20 -8.77 50.48
C VAL A 15 20.63 -8.62 51.90
N LEU A 16 19.29 -8.57 52.04
CA LEU A 16 18.45 -9.37 52.96
C LEU A 16 17.22 -8.61 53.53
N ALA A 17 16.13 -9.38 53.57
CA ALA A 17 14.99 -9.35 54.50
C ALA A 17 13.84 -8.34 54.26
N GLY A 18 12.66 -8.88 53.94
CA GLY A 18 11.36 -8.24 54.21
C GLY A 18 11.08 -8.17 55.72
N PRO A 19 9.99 -7.51 56.15
CA PRO A 19 8.70 -8.22 56.15
C PRO A 19 7.43 -7.35 55.95
N THR A 20 6.34 -8.06 55.60
CA THR A 20 4.93 -7.87 56.03
C THR A 20 4.13 -6.58 55.73
N SER A 21 3.07 -6.81 54.95
CA SER A 21 1.68 -6.35 55.11
C SER A 21 1.19 -5.10 54.33
N PRO A 22 0.04 -5.20 53.62
CA PRO A 22 -0.53 -4.16 52.78
C PRO A 22 -1.59 -3.34 53.52
N ALA A 23 -1.50 -2.01 53.44
CA ALA A 23 -2.62 -1.13 53.71
C ALA A 23 -2.46 0.17 52.93
N LYS A 24 -3.56 0.59 52.28
CA LYS A 24 -3.81 1.86 51.56
C LYS A 24 -3.80 1.79 50.03
N TYR A 25 -4.79 1.11 49.46
CA TYR A 25 -5.47 1.58 48.26
C TYR A 25 -6.95 1.18 48.35
N GLY A 26 -7.71 1.97 49.09
CA GLY A 26 -9.14 1.83 49.25
C GLY A 26 -9.80 3.20 49.28
N LEU A 27 -9.75 3.94 48.16
CA LEU A 27 -10.64 5.09 47.93
C LEU A 27 -10.72 5.57 46.47
N TYR A 28 -10.54 4.68 45.48
CA TYR A 28 -10.72 5.04 44.06
C TYR A 28 -11.62 4.07 43.27
N LEU A 29 -12.30 3.14 43.95
CA LEU A 29 -13.14 2.11 43.31
C LEU A 29 -14.65 2.22 43.61
N ILE A 30 -15.12 3.37 44.11
CA ILE A 30 -16.54 3.58 44.45
C ILE A 30 -17.23 4.64 43.55
N LEU A 31 -16.49 5.38 42.73
CA LEU A 31 -17.09 6.34 41.78
C LEU A 31 -17.26 5.84 40.34
N LEU A 32 -16.82 4.61 40.03
CA LEU A 32 -16.96 4.00 38.69
C LEU A 32 -18.07 2.95 38.57
N LEU A 33 -18.75 2.60 39.67
CA LEU A 33 -19.76 1.53 39.69
C LEU A 33 -21.23 2.01 39.75
N VAL A 34 -21.47 3.33 39.78
CA VAL A 34 -22.83 3.90 39.76
C VAL A 34 -23.27 4.39 38.36
N GLY A 35 -22.35 4.48 37.40
CA GLY A 35 -22.67 4.86 36.01
C GLY A 35 -23.12 3.71 35.10
N TYR A 36 -22.93 2.45 35.50
CA TYR A 36 -23.07 1.29 34.60
C TYR A 36 -24.38 0.49 34.76
N LEU A 37 -25.27 0.90 35.67
CA LEU A 37 -26.54 0.18 35.94
C LEU A 37 -27.81 0.98 35.63
N ALA A 38 -27.71 2.09 34.90
CA ALA A 38 -28.87 2.90 34.47
C ALA A 38 -29.03 3.01 32.94
N GLY A 39 -28.51 2.04 32.17
CA GLY A 39 -28.57 2.02 30.71
C GLY A 39 -29.19 0.76 30.09
N SER A 40 -29.88 -0.07 30.88
CA SER A 40 -30.43 -1.36 30.42
C SER A 40 -31.88 -1.55 30.85
N ALA A 41 -32.75 -0.64 30.40
CA ALA A 41 -34.19 -0.89 30.33
C ALA A 41 -34.79 0.10 29.32
N LEU A 42 -34.91 -0.33 28.06
CA LEU A 42 -35.89 0.10 27.04
C LEU A 42 -35.40 -0.32 25.65
N ARG A 43 -35.59 -1.60 25.28
CA ARG A 43 -35.74 -2.00 23.87
C ARG A 43 -36.77 -3.13 23.78
N GLY A 44 -37.97 -2.76 23.34
CA GLY A 44 -38.93 -3.69 22.76
C GLY A 44 -38.50 -4.09 21.34
N PRO A 45 -39.14 -5.11 20.74
CA PRO A 45 -38.62 -5.80 19.57
C PRO A 45 -39.22 -5.22 18.29
N TYR A 46 -38.42 -4.69 17.37
CA TYR A 46 -38.70 -4.67 15.93
C TYR A 46 -37.42 -4.40 15.13
N GLY A 47 -37.09 -5.33 14.25
CA GLY A 47 -36.86 -5.08 12.81
C GLY A 47 -35.66 -4.25 12.34
N ASP A 48 -34.87 -4.92 11.52
CA ASP A 48 -34.03 -4.44 10.40
C ASP A 48 -32.61 -3.92 10.65
N GLY A 49 -31.73 -4.48 9.81
CA GLY A 49 -30.29 -4.39 9.89
C GLY A 49 -29.73 -3.04 9.42
N GLY A 50 -28.59 -2.70 10.01
CA GLY A 50 -27.72 -1.62 9.54
C GLY A 50 -26.28 -2.02 9.83
N GLY A 51 -25.48 -2.17 8.77
CA GLY A 51 -24.04 -2.35 8.86
C GLY A 51 -23.38 -1.11 9.46
N GLY A 52 -22.49 -1.31 10.43
CA GLY A 52 -21.71 -0.24 11.02
C GLY A 52 -20.55 0.17 10.12
N THR A 53 -20.65 1.32 9.47
CA THR A 53 -19.51 2.02 8.85
C THR A 53 -18.89 2.99 9.86
N GLN A 54 -17.58 2.86 10.09
CA GLN A 54 -16.76 3.81 10.85
C GLN A 54 -16.83 5.21 10.19
N ARG A 55 -17.07 6.24 11.01
CA ARG A 55 -17.17 7.64 10.59
C ARG A 55 -15.80 8.31 10.69
N LEU A 56 -15.24 8.74 9.57
CA LEU A 56 -14.15 9.73 9.53
C LEU A 56 -14.72 11.11 9.88
N LEU A 57 -14.21 11.73 10.94
CA LEU A 57 -14.44 13.14 11.27
C LEU A 57 -13.18 13.93 10.89
N ILE A 58 -13.19 14.56 9.71
CA ILE A 58 -12.30 15.69 9.43
C ILE A 58 -13.11 16.95 9.74
N SER A 59 -12.57 17.82 10.59
CA SER A 59 -13.28 18.94 11.20
C SER A 59 -13.95 19.85 10.18
N ALA A 60 -15.28 19.97 10.27
CA ALA A 60 -16.06 21.06 9.72
C ALA A 60 -17.11 21.40 10.80
N HIS A 61 -16.88 22.48 11.56
CA HIS A 61 -17.87 22.96 12.52
C HIS A 61 -18.64 24.16 11.97
N VAL A 62 -19.95 24.08 12.22
CA VAL A 62 -21.04 24.99 11.88
C VAL A 62 -20.81 26.36 12.52
N SER A 63 -20.86 27.42 11.71
CA SER A 63 -20.91 28.80 12.19
C SER A 63 -22.33 29.10 12.67
N THR A 64 -22.51 29.37 13.96
CA THR A 64 -23.72 30.02 14.48
C THR A 64 -23.45 31.53 14.55
N SER A 65 -24.08 32.28 13.66
CA SER A 65 -24.21 33.73 13.77
C SER A 65 -25.16 34.09 14.91
N ILE A 66 -24.69 34.83 15.91
CA ILE A 66 -25.55 35.59 16.82
C ILE A 66 -25.22 37.06 16.64
N SER A 67 -26.23 37.80 16.20
CA SER A 67 -26.26 39.25 16.05
C SER A 67 -26.47 39.97 17.38
N ASP A 68 -25.98 41.20 17.41
CA ASP A 68 -25.98 42.21 18.47
C ASP A 68 -27.22 42.33 19.36
N SER A 69 -26.99 42.66 20.64
CA SER A 69 -27.57 43.87 21.26
C SER A 69 -26.96 44.17 22.65
N ASP A 70 -26.33 45.34 22.75
CA ASP A 70 -26.42 46.37 23.80
C ASP A 70 -26.18 46.10 25.31
N ALA A 71 -25.32 46.99 25.83
CA ALA A 71 -25.45 47.80 27.05
C ALA A 71 -24.91 47.33 28.42
N GLY A 72 -24.08 48.23 28.99
CA GLY A 72 -24.01 48.51 30.44
C GLY A 72 -22.96 47.72 31.22
N SER A 73 -21.80 48.26 31.61
CA SER A 73 -21.55 49.27 32.67
C SER A 73 -20.98 48.65 33.97
N ALA A 74 -19.94 49.30 34.50
CA ALA A 74 -19.34 49.22 35.86
C ALA A 74 -18.57 47.91 36.19
N SER A 75 -17.23 47.89 36.29
CA SER A 75 -16.27 48.56 37.21
C SER A 75 -16.25 48.00 38.65
N VAL A 76 -15.08 48.18 39.29
CA VAL A 76 -14.57 47.72 40.61
C VAL A 76 -13.64 46.49 40.48
N ALA A 77 -12.32 46.61 40.28
CA ALA A 77 -11.26 47.18 41.14
C ALA A 77 -11.10 46.41 42.48
N GLU A 78 -9.96 46.00 43.03
CA GLU A 78 -8.51 46.14 42.80
C GLU A 78 -7.80 45.48 44.02
N LYS A 79 -6.46 45.36 43.98
CA LYS A 79 -5.44 45.39 45.08
C LYS A 79 -4.67 44.08 45.33
N LEU A 80 -3.33 44.04 45.45
CA LEU A 80 -2.22 45.02 45.62
C LEU A 80 -0.91 44.23 45.30
N SER A 81 -0.04 44.64 44.35
CA SER A 81 1.09 45.60 44.42
C SER A 81 2.39 45.11 45.09
N ALA A 82 3.54 45.24 44.40
CA ALA A 82 4.69 46.06 44.84
C ALA A 82 5.83 46.09 43.79
N LEU A 83 6.23 47.33 43.47
CA LEU A 83 7.37 47.85 42.70
C LEU A 83 8.65 47.92 43.60
N PRO A 84 9.90 48.30 43.16
CA PRO A 84 10.16 49.56 42.42
C PRO A 84 11.42 49.75 41.51
N HIS A 85 11.20 50.64 40.52
CA HIS A 85 11.95 51.84 40.08
C HIS A 85 13.33 51.88 39.36
N LEU A 86 13.38 52.93 38.49
CA LEU A 86 14.48 53.72 37.87
C LEU A 86 15.05 53.20 36.54
N GLY A 87 15.12 53.98 35.45
CA GLY A 87 14.75 55.37 35.18
C GLY A 87 15.47 55.90 33.92
N MET A 88 14.76 56.74 33.14
CA MET A 88 15.23 57.79 32.18
C MET A 88 16.16 57.38 31.00
N ALA A 89 16.26 58.07 29.87
CA ALA A 89 15.49 59.04 29.06
C ALA A 89 16.50 59.54 28.00
N ASN A 90 16.16 59.59 26.71
CA ASN A 90 16.16 60.82 25.89
C ASN A 90 16.12 60.61 24.37
N ARG A 91 15.40 61.55 23.77
CA ARG A 91 15.27 61.91 22.34
C ARG A 91 16.61 62.31 21.71
N PHE A 92 16.75 62.21 20.38
CA PHE A 92 16.73 63.36 19.45
C PHE A 92 16.78 62.96 17.97
N LEU A 93 16.25 63.88 17.16
CA LEU A 93 16.05 63.94 15.72
C LEU A 93 17.37 64.02 14.89
N GLY A 94 17.28 63.75 13.58
CA GLY A 94 18.01 64.54 12.59
C GLY A 94 18.49 63.79 11.34
N GLY A 95 18.02 64.26 10.17
CA GLY A 95 18.32 63.74 8.83
C GLY A 95 19.74 63.99 8.30
N GLY A 96 19.96 63.66 7.02
CA GLY A 96 21.19 64.05 6.32
C GLY A 96 21.48 63.29 5.02
N LEU A 97 21.46 64.04 3.91
CA LEU A 97 21.80 63.68 2.52
C LEU A 97 23.31 63.45 2.27
N GLY A 98 23.63 62.88 1.10
CA GLY A 98 24.91 63.08 0.38
C GLY A 98 25.42 61.77 -0.27
N SER A 99 25.27 61.53 -1.57
CA SER A 99 26.07 62.01 -2.72
C SER A 99 27.59 61.82 -2.58
N GLY A 100 28.19 61.04 -3.48
CA GLY A 100 29.66 60.91 -3.59
C GLY A 100 30.10 60.05 -4.77
N SER A 101 30.55 60.72 -5.82
CA SER A 101 31.06 60.25 -7.11
C SER A 101 32.59 60.06 -7.15
N GLY A 102 33.07 59.33 -8.17
CA GLY A 102 34.45 59.38 -8.72
C GLY A 102 35.36 58.25 -8.25
N GLY A 103 36.29 57.67 -9.01
CA GLY A 103 36.84 57.82 -10.38
C GLY A 103 37.80 56.61 -10.56
N ALA A 104 37.88 55.96 -11.74
CA ALA A 104 38.77 56.24 -12.88
C ALA A 104 40.28 55.91 -12.68
N ALA A 105 40.86 55.36 -13.75
CA ALA A 105 42.27 55.04 -14.09
C ALA A 105 42.79 53.64 -13.64
N ALA A 106 42.98 52.66 -14.54
CA ALA A 106 43.93 52.53 -15.67
C ALA A 106 45.37 52.19 -15.22
N HIS A 107 45.88 51.01 -15.63
CA HIS A 107 47.24 50.87 -16.11
C HIS A 107 47.47 49.55 -16.88
N ASP A 108 48.08 49.73 -18.05
CA ASP A 108 48.69 48.77 -18.98
C ASP A 108 49.73 47.83 -18.36
N GLY A 109 50.00 46.73 -19.07
CA GLY A 109 51.23 45.96 -18.90
C GLY A 109 51.30 44.67 -19.73
N SER A 110 51.60 44.82 -21.02
CA SER A 110 51.86 43.73 -21.97
C SER A 110 53.29 43.14 -21.86
N ALA A 111 53.49 42.03 -22.58
CA ALA A 111 54.74 41.34 -22.96
C ALA A 111 55.20 40.25 -21.98
N GLY A 112 55.62 39.06 -22.41
CA GLY A 112 55.82 38.51 -23.74
C GLY A 112 56.73 37.27 -23.65
N ALA A 113 56.72 36.48 -24.73
CA ALA A 113 57.81 35.64 -25.23
C ALA A 113 58.00 34.17 -24.72
N THR A 114 57.74 33.27 -25.69
CA THR A 114 58.63 32.20 -26.21
C THR A 114 58.88 30.90 -25.44
N ALA A 115 58.22 29.85 -25.94
CA ALA A 115 58.78 28.65 -26.59
C ALA A 115 60.06 27.97 -26.04
N ARG A 116 59.96 26.67 -25.73
CA ARG A 116 60.97 25.65 -26.11
C ARG A 116 60.40 24.22 -26.14
N ARG A 117 60.70 23.51 -27.24
CA ARG A 117 60.56 22.07 -27.48
C ARG A 117 61.65 21.28 -26.72
N SER A 118 61.37 20.00 -26.40
CA SER A 118 62.20 18.76 -26.55
C SER A 118 61.59 17.68 -25.63
N ALA A 119 61.00 16.57 -26.09
CA ALA A 119 61.53 15.37 -26.77
C ALA A 119 62.10 14.27 -25.81
N LEU A 120 61.43 13.11 -25.84
CA LEU A 120 61.92 11.71 -25.76
C LEU A 120 62.56 11.12 -24.49
N ARG A 121 61.87 10.12 -23.89
CA ARG A 121 62.32 8.73 -23.57
C ARG A 121 61.15 8.00 -22.86
N ALA A 122 60.53 6.97 -23.45
CA ALA A 122 60.92 5.55 -23.50
C ALA A 122 61.05 4.90 -22.11
N GLY A 123 60.12 3.99 -21.80
CA GLY A 123 60.10 3.15 -20.61
C GLY A 123 58.97 2.12 -20.71
N ASP A 124 59.32 0.95 -21.26
CA ASP A 124 58.52 -0.27 -21.27
C ASP A 124 58.20 -0.77 -19.85
N GLY A 125 57.04 -1.42 -19.71
CA GLY A 125 56.63 -2.10 -18.48
C GLY A 125 55.33 -2.88 -18.69
N SER A 126 55.47 -4.11 -19.17
CA SER A 126 54.41 -5.08 -19.48
C SER A 126 53.74 -5.73 -18.25
N SER A 127 52.56 -6.32 -18.52
CA SER A 127 51.87 -7.41 -17.79
C SER A 127 50.90 -6.93 -16.67
N VAL A 128 49.67 -7.44 -16.47
CA VAL A 128 48.98 -8.67 -16.89
C VAL A 128 47.48 -8.38 -17.09
N SER A 129 46.90 -8.95 -18.14
CA SER A 129 45.47 -8.97 -18.46
C SER A 129 44.78 -10.27 -18.00
N ARG A 130 43.59 -10.18 -17.38
CA ARG A 130 42.49 -11.18 -17.45
C ARG A 130 41.17 -10.40 -17.32
N ALA A 131 40.45 -10.16 -18.41
CA ALA A 131 39.46 -11.04 -19.04
C ALA A 131 38.06 -10.93 -18.40
N ALA A 132 37.31 -9.90 -18.81
CA ALA A 132 35.84 -9.89 -18.74
C ALA A 132 35.33 -9.98 -20.18
N LYS A 133 34.75 -11.13 -20.55
CA LYS A 133 34.09 -11.34 -21.85
C LYS A 133 32.72 -10.68 -21.81
N GLY A 134 32.58 -9.59 -22.56
CA GLY A 134 31.28 -9.10 -23.03
C GLY A 134 30.83 -9.90 -24.25
N LEU A 135 29.57 -10.33 -24.26
CA LEU A 135 28.93 -10.91 -25.43
C LEU A 135 28.36 -9.78 -26.29
N HIS A 136 28.98 -9.56 -27.45
CA HIS A 136 28.47 -8.74 -28.53
C HIS A 136 27.41 -9.53 -29.30
N ILE A 137 26.22 -8.94 -29.48
CA ILE A 137 25.28 -9.34 -30.54
C ILE A 137 25.50 -8.40 -31.73
N SER A 138 25.61 -9.03 -32.89
CA SER A 138 25.93 -8.53 -34.22
C SER A 138 24.99 -7.46 -34.76
N GLY A 139 25.57 -6.47 -35.45
CA GLY A 139 24.86 -5.46 -36.23
C GLY A 139 24.41 -5.95 -37.61
N VAL A 140 23.45 -5.20 -38.17
CA VAL A 140 23.07 -5.17 -39.58
C VAL A 140 23.19 -3.71 -40.03
N GLN A 141 23.76 -3.50 -41.21
CA GLN A 141 24.20 -2.22 -41.78
C GLN A 141 23.47 -1.96 -43.12
N GLY A 142 23.19 -0.69 -43.42
CA GLY A 142 22.63 -0.15 -44.69
C GLY A 142 21.21 0.42 -44.50
N ASP A 143 20.80 1.63 -44.92
CA ASP A 143 21.38 2.63 -45.82
C ASP A 143 20.79 4.04 -45.52
N THR A 144 21.35 5.05 -46.19
CA THR A 144 21.24 6.51 -46.05
C THR A 144 19.95 7.20 -46.53
N ALA A 145 19.74 8.43 -46.00
CA ALA A 145 18.82 9.53 -46.40
C ALA A 145 17.36 9.33 -45.92
N ASP A 146 16.70 10.24 -45.19
CA ASP A 146 16.43 11.66 -45.46
C ASP A 146 15.91 12.36 -44.19
N SER A 147 16.03 13.69 -44.11
CA SER A 147 15.72 14.49 -42.92
C SER A 147 14.21 14.71 -42.73
N SER A 148 13.61 14.00 -41.77
CA SER A 148 12.32 14.34 -41.17
C SER A 148 12.45 14.33 -39.66
N ILE A 149 12.07 15.45 -39.02
CA ILE A 149 11.95 15.59 -37.56
C ILE A 149 11.12 14.41 -37.01
N PRO A 150 11.67 13.52 -36.18
CA PRO A 150 10.87 12.47 -35.56
C PRO A 150 10.04 13.10 -34.46
N GLY A 151 8.72 13.11 -34.70
CA GLY A 151 7.71 13.56 -33.76
C GLY A 151 7.64 12.70 -32.50
N ASP A 152 7.03 13.31 -31.49
CA ASP A 152 6.34 12.69 -30.36
C ASP A 152 6.07 11.20 -30.60
N ARG A 153 6.90 10.33 -30.00
CA ARG A 153 6.43 8.99 -29.67
C ARG A 153 5.35 9.20 -28.62
N GLY A 154 4.09 8.97 -29.01
CA GLY A 154 2.94 8.99 -28.12
C GLY A 154 3.33 8.33 -26.81
N SER A 155 3.31 9.12 -25.74
CA SER A 155 3.74 8.66 -24.44
C SER A 155 2.91 7.43 -24.05
N ALA A 156 3.45 6.53 -23.23
CA ALA A 156 2.71 5.39 -22.69
C ALA A 156 1.34 5.77 -22.08
N ALA A 157 1.11 7.05 -21.76
CA ALA A 157 -0.18 7.58 -21.36
C ALA A 157 -1.23 7.67 -22.49
N GLU A 158 -0.85 7.93 -23.75
CA GLU A 158 -1.78 7.86 -24.90
C GLU A 158 -2.15 6.41 -25.21
N GLU A 159 -1.20 5.48 -25.15
CA GLU A 159 -1.48 4.05 -25.27
C GLU A 159 -2.33 3.55 -24.09
N ALA A 160 -2.05 3.96 -22.85
CA ALA A 160 -2.86 3.62 -21.69
C ALA A 160 -4.28 4.20 -21.78
N ALA A 161 -4.45 5.43 -22.26
CA ALA A 161 -5.76 6.04 -22.47
C ALA A 161 -6.54 5.33 -23.59
N ALA A 162 -5.88 4.95 -24.68
CA ALA A 162 -6.49 4.19 -25.77
C ALA A 162 -6.86 2.76 -25.35
N ALA A 163 -6.01 2.08 -24.57
CA ALA A 163 -6.26 0.74 -24.03
C ALA A 163 -7.42 0.75 -23.03
N ALA A 164 -7.51 1.76 -22.16
CA ALA A 164 -8.62 1.93 -21.23
C ALA A 164 -9.96 2.13 -21.98
N ALA A 165 -9.97 2.89 -23.08
CA ALA A 165 -11.16 3.10 -23.90
C ALA A 165 -11.64 1.81 -24.60
N GLY A 166 -10.72 0.92 -25.00
CA GLY A 166 -11.05 -0.35 -25.66
C GLY A 166 -11.76 -1.38 -24.78
N ALA A 167 -11.51 -1.37 -23.46
CA ALA A 167 -12.06 -2.35 -22.52
C ALA A 167 -13.53 -2.13 -22.14
N MET A 168 -14.11 -0.95 -22.45
CA MET A 168 -15.38 -0.48 -21.87
C MET A 168 -16.64 -0.69 -22.72
N GLY A 169 -16.59 -1.47 -23.80
CA GLY A 169 -17.82 -1.81 -24.56
C GLY A 169 -18.48 -0.60 -25.23
N GLY A 170 -17.80 -0.03 -26.23
CA GLY A 170 -18.31 1.09 -27.03
C GLY A 170 -18.27 2.45 -26.32
N PRO A 171 -18.28 3.57 -27.06
CA PRO A 171 -18.26 4.90 -26.48
C PRO A 171 -19.55 5.13 -25.68
N LEU A 172 -19.42 5.33 -24.37
CA LEU A 172 -20.54 5.76 -23.53
C LEU A 172 -21.12 7.07 -24.11
N PRO A 173 -22.45 7.21 -24.22
CA PRO A 173 -23.05 8.44 -24.70
C PRO A 173 -22.62 9.60 -23.79
N LEU A 174 -21.91 10.57 -24.37
CA LEU A 174 -21.48 11.76 -23.64
C LEU A 174 -22.71 12.52 -23.15
N ALA A 175 -22.62 13.04 -21.92
CA ALA A 175 -23.66 13.90 -21.34
C ALA A 175 -24.04 15.03 -22.33
N PRO A 176 -25.32 15.45 -22.33
CA PRO A 176 -25.76 16.52 -23.22
C PRO A 176 -25.15 17.86 -22.79
N ALA A 177 -24.78 18.69 -23.77
CA ALA A 177 -24.15 19.99 -23.51
C ALA A 177 -25.07 20.97 -22.77
N ASN A 178 -26.39 20.76 -22.80
CA ASN A 178 -27.38 21.60 -22.12
C ASN A 178 -27.56 21.28 -20.63
N ARG A 179 -26.83 20.31 -20.08
CA ARG A 179 -26.79 20.05 -18.63
C ARG A 179 -25.35 20.13 -18.15
N THR A 180 -25.05 21.12 -17.33
CA THR A 180 -23.67 21.40 -16.90
C THR A 180 -23.51 21.29 -15.38
N LEU A 181 -22.28 21.00 -14.97
CA LEU A 181 -21.80 21.12 -13.59
C LEU A 181 -20.59 22.05 -13.57
N ARG A 182 -20.75 23.25 -13.00
CA ARG A 182 -19.66 24.13 -12.56
C ARG A 182 -19.26 23.74 -11.14
N PHE A 183 -17.98 23.77 -10.83
CA PHE A 183 -17.51 23.50 -9.47
C PHE A 183 -16.32 24.39 -9.13
N GLY A 184 -16.17 24.71 -7.84
CA GLY A 184 -15.01 25.45 -7.34
C GLY A 184 -13.79 24.54 -7.09
N VAL A 185 -12.65 25.15 -6.78
CA VAL A 185 -11.47 24.43 -6.28
C VAL A 185 -11.08 24.92 -4.89
N CYS A 186 -10.38 24.06 -4.14
CA CYS A 186 -9.89 24.35 -2.79
C CYS A 186 -8.46 24.90 -2.85
N ASN A 187 -8.06 25.56 -1.78
CA ASN A 187 -6.72 26.11 -1.59
C ASN A 187 -5.60 25.05 -1.68
N GLY A 188 -4.44 25.42 -2.25
CA GLY A 188 -3.29 24.54 -2.46
C GLY A 188 -3.31 23.80 -3.80
N HIS A 189 -2.21 23.81 -4.54
CA HIS A 189 -2.08 23.25 -5.89
C HIS A 189 -2.58 21.81 -6.01
N ALA A 190 -2.14 20.91 -5.11
CA ALA A 190 -2.54 19.51 -5.16
C ALA A 190 -4.02 19.30 -4.82
N ASN A 191 -4.56 20.11 -3.91
CA ASN A 191 -5.98 20.11 -3.58
C ASN A 191 -6.82 20.61 -4.76
N GLN A 192 -6.33 21.59 -5.52
CA GLN A 192 -6.97 22.03 -6.78
C GLN A 192 -7.00 20.91 -7.82
N ARG A 193 -5.89 20.18 -8.00
CA ARG A 193 -5.84 18.99 -8.89
C ARG A 193 -6.87 17.95 -8.46
N LEU A 194 -6.90 17.59 -7.18
CA LEU A 194 -7.86 16.62 -6.67
C LEU A 194 -9.31 17.14 -6.80
N ALA A 195 -9.57 18.41 -6.54
CA ALA A 195 -10.89 19.03 -6.72
C ALA A 195 -11.37 18.95 -8.17
N VAL A 196 -10.48 19.15 -9.15
CA VAL A 196 -10.80 18.93 -10.57
C VAL A 196 -11.24 17.49 -10.81
N LEU A 197 -10.51 16.50 -10.30
CA LEU A 197 -10.85 15.09 -10.46
C LEU A 197 -12.19 14.73 -9.78
N TYR A 198 -12.43 15.21 -8.56
CA TYR A 198 -13.71 15.03 -7.87
C TYR A 198 -14.87 15.68 -8.63
N GLY A 199 -14.66 16.87 -9.19
CA GLY A 199 -15.65 17.56 -10.03
C GLY A 199 -15.98 16.78 -11.30
N MET A 200 -14.98 16.17 -11.95
CA MET A 200 -15.17 15.32 -13.12
C MET A 200 -15.94 14.03 -12.77
N MET A 201 -15.58 13.36 -11.67
CA MET A 201 -16.32 12.18 -11.19
C MET A 201 -17.76 12.52 -10.86
N LEU A 202 -18.00 13.65 -10.18
CA LEU A 202 -19.33 14.09 -9.82
C LEU A 202 -20.16 14.44 -11.07
N ALA A 203 -19.58 15.14 -12.04
CA ALA A 203 -20.24 15.45 -13.31
C ALA A 203 -20.68 14.18 -14.04
N ARG A 204 -19.79 13.17 -14.12
CA ARG A 204 -20.08 11.87 -14.73
C ARG A 204 -21.27 11.19 -14.07
N ARG A 205 -21.28 11.11 -12.74
CA ARG A 205 -22.36 10.47 -11.96
C ARG A 205 -23.70 11.16 -12.13
N LEU A 206 -23.69 12.49 -12.24
CA LEU A 206 -24.89 13.29 -12.46
C LEU A 206 -25.36 13.29 -13.92
N GLY A 207 -24.61 12.68 -14.84
CA GLY A 207 -24.89 12.73 -16.28
C GLY A 207 -24.81 14.14 -16.84
N ARG A 208 -23.84 14.95 -16.36
CA ARG A 208 -23.65 16.36 -16.70
C ARG A 208 -22.32 16.59 -17.40
N SER A 209 -22.26 17.62 -18.22
CA SER A 209 -21.02 18.14 -18.79
C SER A 209 -20.27 18.95 -17.73
N ALA A 210 -19.01 18.62 -17.46
CA ALA A 210 -18.18 19.32 -16.49
C ALA A 210 -17.64 20.63 -17.09
N VAL A 211 -17.85 21.74 -16.41
CA VAL A 211 -17.25 23.03 -16.79
C VAL A 211 -15.96 23.19 -16.02
N LEU A 212 -14.85 23.43 -16.72
CA LEU A 212 -13.54 23.57 -16.09
C LEU A 212 -13.54 24.76 -15.11
N PRO A 213 -12.94 24.59 -13.92
CA PRO A 213 -12.97 25.63 -12.90
C PRO A 213 -12.00 26.77 -13.22
N VAL A 214 -12.25 27.91 -12.58
CA VAL A 214 -11.20 28.92 -12.39
C VAL A 214 -10.34 28.47 -11.22
N LEU A 215 -9.03 28.53 -11.39
CA LEU A 215 -8.05 28.10 -10.40
C LEU A 215 -7.64 29.27 -9.50
N ILE A 216 -7.03 28.93 -8.37
CA ILE A 216 -6.51 29.86 -7.38
C ILE A 216 -5.01 30.01 -7.59
N ASP A 217 -4.52 31.23 -7.75
CA ASP A 217 -3.09 31.52 -7.94
C ASP A 217 -2.34 31.70 -6.60
N ASP A 218 -3.04 32.12 -5.54
CA ASP A 218 -2.52 32.13 -4.17
C ASP A 218 -3.52 31.53 -3.18
N GLY A 219 -3.30 30.26 -2.82
CA GLY A 219 -4.11 29.51 -1.87
C GLY A 219 -3.42 29.28 -0.53
N LEU A 220 -2.58 30.22 -0.05
CA LEU A 220 -1.95 30.07 1.26
C LEU A 220 -3.00 29.97 2.37
N GLN A 221 -3.00 28.85 3.10
CA GLN A 221 -3.97 28.57 4.16
C GLN A 221 -3.34 28.70 5.54
N ARG A 222 -3.57 29.84 6.21
CA ARG A 222 -3.12 30.07 7.59
C ARG A 222 -4.12 29.64 8.66
N SER A 223 -5.34 29.30 8.25
CA SER A 223 -6.47 28.95 9.11
C SER A 223 -7.31 27.87 8.46
N ASP A 224 -8.21 27.24 9.19
CA ASP A 224 -9.07 26.18 8.63
C ASP A 224 -10.13 26.72 7.63
N THR A 225 -10.17 28.04 7.41
CA THR A 225 -11.02 28.67 6.38
C THR A 225 -10.44 28.45 5.00
N ASN A 226 -11.25 27.91 4.09
CA ASN A 226 -10.88 27.74 2.69
C ASN A 226 -10.64 29.10 2.02
N VAL A 227 -9.52 29.22 1.30
CA VAL A 227 -9.31 30.30 0.34
C VAL A 227 -10.03 29.91 -0.95
N LEU A 228 -10.99 30.74 -1.37
CA LEU A 228 -11.73 30.55 -2.62
C LEU A 228 -11.16 31.44 -3.71
N ALA A 229 -11.39 31.06 -4.96
CA ALA A 229 -11.05 31.86 -6.13
C ALA A 229 -11.95 33.12 -6.16
N SER A 230 -11.41 34.30 -5.87
CA SER A 230 -12.11 35.59 -5.87
C SER A 230 -11.16 36.76 -6.19
N GLY A 231 -11.65 37.76 -6.94
CA GLY A 231 -10.88 38.95 -7.29
C GLY A 231 -9.57 38.60 -8.01
N ASP A 232 -8.46 39.13 -7.49
CA ASP A 232 -7.14 39.06 -8.14
C ASP A 232 -6.41 37.72 -7.96
N ASN A 233 -6.94 36.77 -7.18
CA ASN A 233 -6.30 35.45 -7.00
C ASN A 233 -6.80 34.39 -8.00
N GLN A 234 -7.58 34.79 -9.00
CA GLN A 234 -8.18 33.90 -9.99
C GLN A 234 -7.29 33.74 -11.22
N VAL A 235 -7.08 32.50 -11.67
CA VAL A 235 -6.41 32.22 -12.95
C VAL A 235 -7.19 31.21 -13.80
N PRO A 236 -7.31 31.44 -15.11
CA PRO A 236 -7.92 30.47 -16.02
C PRO A 236 -7.24 29.10 -15.96
N PHE A 237 -8.00 28.02 -16.17
CA PHE A 237 -7.46 26.66 -16.21
C PHE A 237 -6.30 26.51 -17.21
N SER A 238 -6.46 27.12 -18.39
CA SER A 238 -5.48 27.13 -19.49
C SER A 238 -4.15 27.83 -19.17
N HIS A 239 -4.10 28.67 -18.12
CA HIS A 239 -2.85 29.28 -17.69
C HIS A 239 -1.95 28.27 -16.97
N MET A 240 -2.54 27.34 -16.19
CA MET A 240 -1.80 26.33 -15.44
C MET A 240 -1.63 25.02 -16.23
N TYR A 241 -2.64 24.63 -17.02
CA TYR A 241 -2.70 23.32 -17.67
C TYR A 241 -2.97 23.41 -19.17
N ASP A 242 -2.60 22.36 -19.92
CA ASP A 242 -3.07 22.16 -21.30
C ASP A 242 -4.57 21.79 -21.31
N GLU A 243 -5.41 22.82 -21.36
CA GLU A 243 -6.86 22.69 -21.35
C GLU A 243 -7.40 21.80 -22.47
N ARG A 244 -6.84 21.91 -23.69
CA ARG A 244 -7.31 21.15 -24.84
C ARG A 244 -7.01 19.67 -24.68
N LEU A 245 -5.81 19.34 -24.21
CA LEU A 245 -5.43 17.97 -23.90
C LEU A 245 -6.33 17.39 -22.82
N PHE A 246 -6.59 18.15 -21.75
CA PHE A 246 -7.44 17.71 -20.66
C PHE A 246 -8.89 17.42 -21.12
N ILE A 247 -9.50 18.32 -21.90
CA ILE A 247 -10.84 18.12 -22.46
C ILE A 247 -10.90 16.85 -23.32
N LYS A 248 -9.91 16.66 -24.20
CA LYS A 248 -9.82 15.46 -25.06
C LYS A 248 -9.71 14.18 -24.23
N ALA A 249 -8.88 14.17 -23.19
CA ALA A 249 -8.70 13.02 -22.32
C ALA A 249 -9.98 12.67 -21.55
N MET A 250 -10.68 13.67 -20.99
CA MET A 250 -11.97 13.43 -20.30
C MET A 250 -13.01 12.84 -21.25
N ALA A 251 -13.08 13.32 -22.49
CA ALA A 251 -13.99 12.76 -23.49
C ALA A 251 -13.70 11.27 -23.78
N SER A 252 -12.42 10.86 -23.79
CA SER A 252 -12.04 9.46 -24.01
C SER A 252 -12.48 8.49 -22.90
N VAL A 253 -12.73 8.99 -21.70
CA VAL A 253 -13.24 8.22 -20.55
C VAL A 253 -14.72 8.50 -20.25
N GLY A 254 -15.44 9.04 -21.25
CA GLY A 254 -16.90 9.22 -21.18
C GLY A 254 -17.37 10.44 -20.39
N VAL A 255 -16.51 11.44 -20.18
CA VAL A 255 -16.87 12.70 -19.51
C VAL A 255 -16.74 13.86 -20.49
N ARG A 256 -17.84 14.56 -20.75
CA ARG A 256 -17.77 15.81 -21.52
C ARG A 256 -17.25 16.92 -20.60
N ALA A 257 -16.01 17.33 -20.78
CA ALA A 257 -15.47 18.56 -20.20
C ALA A 257 -15.62 19.72 -21.19
N MET A 258 -15.82 20.94 -20.68
CA MET A 258 -16.00 22.17 -21.47
C MET A 258 -15.12 23.28 -20.91
N ALA A 259 -14.58 24.11 -21.78
CA ALA A 259 -13.95 25.36 -21.37
C ALA A 259 -15.00 26.27 -20.71
N ARG A 260 -14.58 27.19 -19.84
CA ARG A 260 -15.51 28.01 -19.05
C ARG A 260 -16.39 28.90 -19.92
N GLU A 261 -15.84 29.36 -21.04
CA GLU A 261 -16.40 30.29 -22.02
C GLU A 261 -17.40 29.60 -22.95
N GLU A 262 -17.31 28.28 -23.08
CA GLU A 262 -18.26 27.46 -23.86
C GLU A 262 -19.54 27.14 -23.06
N ALA A 263 -19.49 27.28 -21.74
CA ALA A 263 -20.60 27.00 -20.86
C ALA A 263 -21.55 28.22 -20.79
N PRO A 264 -22.89 28.01 -20.75
CA PRO A 264 -23.86 29.10 -20.67
C PRO A 264 -23.54 30.10 -19.55
N GLU A 265 -23.57 31.39 -19.86
CA GLU A 265 -23.34 32.45 -18.87
C GLU A 265 -24.42 32.39 -17.79
N VAL A 266 -24.01 32.62 -16.55
CA VAL A 266 -24.92 32.68 -15.41
C VAL A 266 -25.52 34.09 -15.37
N GLY A 267 -26.57 34.31 -16.15
CA GLY A 267 -27.34 35.56 -16.12
C GLY A 267 -28.19 35.65 -14.86
N ALA A 268 -28.26 36.84 -14.25
CA ALA A 268 -29.06 37.08 -13.03
C ALA A 268 -30.56 36.79 -13.20
N GLU A 269 -31.07 36.79 -14.44
CA GLU A 269 -32.49 36.58 -14.75
C GLU A 269 -32.87 35.10 -14.91
N ASP A 270 -31.91 34.16 -14.97
CA ASP A 270 -32.18 32.75 -15.32
C ASP A 270 -32.10 31.76 -14.14
N SER A 271 -32.64 32.17 -13.00
CA SER A 271 -32.68 31.36 -11.77
C SER A 271 -33.43 30.02 -11.92
N ALA A 272 -34.28 29.89 -12.95
CA ALA A 272 -34.99 28.64 -13.23
C ALA A 272 -34.06 27.57 -13.85
N HIS A 273 -33.03 27.97 -14.60
CA HIS A 273 -32.14 27.04 -15.28
C HIS A 273 -30.79 26.88 -14.57
N TYR A 274 -30.46 27.76 -13.62
CA TYR A 274 -29.22 27.74 -12.87
C TYR A 274 -29.45 27.68 -11.34
N ARG A 275 -28.73 26.81 -10.65
CA ARG A 275 -28.76 26.71 -9.18
C ARG A 275 -27.36 26.51 -8.62
N ARG A 276 -27.01 27.30 -7.62
CA ARG A 276 -25.81 27.09 -6.79
C ARG A 276 -26.17 26.27 -5.56
N VAL A 277 -25.33 25.29 -5.21
CA VAL A 277 -25.52 24.39 -4.06
C VAL A 277 -24.23 24.29 -3.27
N GLU A 278 -24.29 24.57 -1.97
CA GLU A 278 -23.16 24.36 -1.06
C GLU A 278 -23.10 22.88 -0.65
N LEU A 279 -21.92 22.27 -0.82
CA LEU A 279 -21.72 20.85 -0.52
C LEU A 279 -21.51 20.58 0.97
N GLY A 280 -21.13 21.59 1.76
CA GLY A 280 -20.95 21.47 3.21
C GLY A 280 -22.16 20.84 3.91
N PRO A 281 -23.37 21.41 3.78
CA PRO A 281 -24.60 20.88 4.38
C PRO A 281 -25.01 19.48 3.90
N LEU A 282 -24.52 19.02 2.74
CA LEU A 282 -24.87 17.71 2.17
C LEU A 282 -24.01 16.56 2.72
N GLY A 283 -23.00 16.84 3.54
CA GLY A 283 -22.12 15.84 4.14
C GLY A 283 -20.98 15.39 3.22
N TRP A 284 -20.68 14.08 3.24
CA TRP A 284 -19.50 13.47 2.61
C TRP A 284 -19.79 12.63 1.37
N SER A 285 -21.06 12.33 1.07
CA SER A 285 -21.51 11.63 -0.14
C SER A 285 -22.57 12.48 -0.82
N VAL A 286 -22.14 13.33 -1.75
CA VAL A 286 -23.01 14.38 -2.33
C VAL A 286 -23.69 13.93 -3.63
N ALA A 287 -23.26 12.82 -4.24
CA ALA A 287 -23.80 12.37 -5.51
C ALA A 287 -25.30 12.04 -5.44
N GLY A 288 -25.75 11.36 -4.37
CA GLY A 288 -27.15 11.04 -4.15
C GLY A 288 -28.04 12.29 -4.00
N PRO A 289 -27.74 13.19 -3.04
CA PRO A 289 -28.49 14.44 -2.86
C PRO A 289 -28.55 15.33 -4.10
N LEU A 290 -27.47 15.43 -4.88
CA LEU A 290 -27.44 16.24 -6.11
C LEU A 290 -28.13 15.56 -7.29
N GLY A 291 -28.20 14.22 -7.29
CA GLY A 291 -28.82 13.40 -8.32
C GLY A 291 -30.33 13.18 -8.13
N ALA A 292 -30.91 13.70 -7.05
CA ALA A 292 -32.33 13.52 -6.72
C ALA A 292 -33.09 14.86 -6.59
N GLY A 293 -34.42 14.78 -6.60
CA GLY A 293 -35.32 15.89 -6.32
C GLY A 293 -35.19 17.09 -7.26
N GLU A 294 -35.42 18.28 -6.73
CA GLU A 294 -35.37 19.54 -7.49
C GLU A 294 -33.99 19.84 -8.06
N VAL A 295 -32.91 19.47 -7.36
CA VAL A 295 -31.53 19.73 -7.80
C VAL A 295 -31.20 18.96 -9.07
N ALA A 296 -31.70 17.73 -9.20
CA ALA A 296 -31.53 16.92 -10.38
C ALA A 296 -32.18 17.56 -11.63
N ALA A 297 -33.32 18.23 -11.46
CA ALA A 297 -34.07 18.87 -12.54
C ALA A 297 -33.39 20.12 -13.10
N VAL A 298 -32.52 20.79 -12.32
CA VAL A 298 -31.84 22.01 -12.75
C VAL A 298 -30.86 21.70 -13.90
N PRO A 299 -30.96 22.38 -15.05
CA PRO A 299 -30.03 22.22 -16.17
C PRO A 299 -28.57 22.55 -15.82
N HIS A 300 -28.32 23.68 -15.15
CA HIS A 300 -26.99 24.16 -14.82
C HIS A 300 -26.78 24.20 -13.32
N LEU A 301 -25.92 23.32 -12.82
CA LEU A 301 -25.60 23.22 -11.40
C LEU A 301 -24.23 23.86 -11.14
N GLU A 302 -24.13 24.67 -10.10
CA GLU A 302 -22.84 25.11 -9.56
C GLU A 302 -22.66 24.62 -8.13
N VAL A 303 -21.51 24.06 -7.83
CA VAL A 303 -21.14 23.64 -6.48
C VAL A 303 -19.85 24.32 -6.03
N ASP A 304 -19.63 24.43 -4.73
CA ASP A 304 -18.33 24.79 -4.18
C ASP A 304 -17.31 23.64 -4.37
N CYS A 305 -16.19 23.65 -3.64
CA CYS A 305 -15.12 22.69 -3.87
C CYS A 305 -15.55 21.24 -3.57
N PRO A 306 -15.48 20.31 -4.55
CA PRO A 306 -15.94 18.93 -4.37
C PRO A 306 -14.89 18.00 -3.73
N LEU A 307 -13.73 18.54 -3.31
CA LEU A 307 -12.65 17.76 -2.72
C LEU A 307 -13.16 16.95 -1.51
N PHE A 308 -12.93 15.64 -1.53
CA PHE A 308 -13.36 14.68 -0.49
C PHE A 308 -14.88 14.59 -0.28
N LYS A 309 -15.70 15.03 -1.25
CA LYS A 309 -17.17 14.93 -1.20
C LYS A 309 -17.74 13.65 -1.83
N LEU A 310 -16.87 12.71 -2.20
CA LEU A 310 -17.21 11.33 -2.52
C LEU A 310 -16.36 10.44 -1.60
N GLN A 311 -17.01 9.54 -0.86
CA GLN A 311 -16.34 8.59 0.03
C GLN A 311 -15.76 7.41 -0.75
N ALA A 312 -14.82 6.68 -0.14
CA ALA A 312 -14.27 5.46 -0.72
C ALA A 312 -15.35 4.46 -1.18
N GLY A 313 -16.40 4.28 -0.38
CA GLY A 313 -17.54 3.40 -0.72
C GLY A 313 -18.43 3.93 -1.83
N ASP A 314 -18.34 5.22 -2.18
CA ASP A 314 -19.03 5.76 -3.33
C ASP A 314 -18.31 5.39 -4.63
N LEU A 315 -16.97 5.25 -4.61
CA LEU A 315 -16.11 5.09 -5.78
C LEU A 315 -16.31 3.74 -6.48
N VAL A 316 -16.35 3.77 -7.82
CA VAL A 316 -16.50 2.58 -8.66
C VAL A 316 -15.25 2.36 -9.52
N PRO A 317 -14.99 1.15 -10.06
CA PRO A 317 -13.80 0.89 -10.89
C PRO A 317 -13.66 1.83 -12.10
N ALA A 318 -14.78 2.31 -12.65
CA ALA A 318 -14.76 3.26 -13.76
C ALA A 318 -14.21 4.65 -13.35
N ASP A 319 -14.25 5.00 -12.06
CA ASP A 319 -13.65 6.23 -11.55
C ASP A 319 -12.12 6.14 -11.51
N GLU A 320 -11.54 4.95 -11.26
CA GLU A 320 -10.09 4.75 -11.29
C GLU A 320 -9.51 5.13 -12.67
N GLN A 321 -10.14 4.65 -13.75
CA GLN A 321 -9.73 4.99 -15.12
C GLN A 321 -9.85 6.49 -15.40
N LEU A 322 -10.94 7.11 -14.96
CA LEU A 322 -11.16 8.55 -15.11
C LEU A 322 -10.08 9.35 -14.37
N VAL A 323 -9.81 8.98 -13.13
CA VAL A 323 -8.82 9.68 -12.30
C VAL A 323 -7.43 9.58 -12.92
N TRP A 324 -6.99 8.38 -13.33
CA TRP A 324 -5.69 8.24 -13.97
C TRP A 324 -5.59 8.96 -15.32
N ALA A 325 -6.64 8.93 -16.15
CA ALA A 325 -6.70 9.71 -17.38
C ALA A 325 -6.63 11.22 -17.08
N GLY A 326 -7.31 11.68 -16.03
CA GLY A 326 -7.30 13.07 -15.60
C GLY A 326 -5.93 13.53 -15.11
N LEU A 327 -5.29 12.75 -14.25
CA LEU A 327 -3.94 13.03 -13.76
C LEU A 327 -2.92 13.07 -14.89
N ALA A 328 -2.99 12.10 -15.81
CA ALA A 328 -2.12 12.06 -16.99
C ALA A 328 -2.32 13.26 -17.94
N ALA A 329 -3.54 13.81 -17.99
CA ALA A 329 -3.91 14.93 -18.86
C ALA A 329 -3.80 16.32 -18.19
N LEU A 330 -3.70 16.40 -16.86
CA LEU A 330 -3.36 17.62 -16.12
C LEU A 330 -1.89 17.99 -16.32
N ARG A 331 -1.47 18.11 -17.58
CA ARG A 331 -0.12 18.50 -18.01
C ARG A 331 0.04 20.01 -17.89
N PRO A 332 1.25 20.51 -17.55
CA PRO A 332 1.50 21.95 -17.49
C PRO A 332 1.13 22.63 -18.80
N SER A 333 0.67 23.88 -18.72
CA SER A 333 0.59 24.76 -19.89
C SER A 333 1.96 24.89 -20.55
N LYS A 334 2.01 25.33 -21.81
CA LYS A 334 3.29 25.49 -22.54
C LYS A 334 4.29 26.37 -21.80
N GLU A 335 3.81 27.44 -21.18
CA GLU A 335 4.62 28.34 -20.36
C GLU A 335 5.18 27.61 -19.13
N ALA A 336 4.31 26.96 -18.36
CA ALA A 336 4.73 26.21 -17.17
C ALA A 336 5.71 25.08 -17.52
N ALA A 337 5.47 24.33 -18.60
CA ALA A 337 6.38 23.29 -19.07
C ALA A 337 7.78 23.84 -19.39
N SER A 338 7.86 24.98 -20.08
CA SER A 338 9.12 25.66 -20.37
C SER A 338 9.85 26.10 -19.09
N LEU A 339 9.12 26.48 -18.05
CA LEU A 339 9.72 26.81 -16.75
C LEU A 339 10.23 25.57 -16.03
N VAL A 340 9.50 24.45 -16.07
CA VAL A 340 9.99 23.17 -15.53
C VAL A 340 11.31 22.76 -16.23
N ASP A 341 11.40 22.92 -17.55
CA ASP A 341 12.65 22.67 -18.30
C ASP A 341 13.80 23.57 -17.84
N THR A 342 13.51 24.86 -17.67
CA THR A 342 14.50 25.87 -17.28
C THR A 342 14.99 25.63 -15.85
N PHE A 343 14.09 25.34 -14.92
CA PHE A 343 14.43 24.99 -13.54
C PHE A 343 15.22 23.69 -13.47
N SER A 344 14.85 22.66 -14.24
CA SER A 344 15.61 21.39 -14.29
C SER A 344 17.07 21.63 -14.70
N LYS A 345 17.29 22.42 -15.77
CA LYS A 345 18.64 22.84 -16.21
C LYS A 345 19.40 23.59 -15.13
N ALA A 346 18.73 24.54 -14.48
CA ALA A 346 19.34 25.37 -13.43
C ALA A 346 19.73 24.53 -12.19
N ILE A 347 18.93 23.52 -11.82
CA ILE A 347 19.24 22.58 -10.74
C ILE A 347 20.58 21.88 -11.02
N LEU A 348 20.73 21.30 -12.21
CA LEU A 348 21.95 20.58 -12.57
C LEU A 348 23.18 21.50 -12.65
N GLN A 349 23.02 22.72 -13.17
CA GLN A 349 24.10 23.71 -13.19
C GLN A 349 24.55 24.11 -11.78
N GLN A 350 23.60 24.36 -10.87
CA GLN A 350 23.92 24.67 -9.47
C GLN A 350 24.56 23.49 -8.76
N ALA A 351 24.05 22.28 -8.98
CA ALA A 351 24.63 21.07 -8.42
C ALA A 351 26.08 20.86 -8.89
N ALA A 352 26.36 21.05 -10.19
CA ALA A 352 27.71 20.94 -10.74
C ALA A 352 28.66 22.00 -10.15
N ALA A 353 28.19 23.24 -9.98
CA ALA A 353 28.97 24.29 -9.34
C ALA A 353 29.30 23.97 -7.87
N LYS A 354 28.30 23.49 -7.10
CA LYS A 354 28.48 23.08 -5.70
C LYS A 354 29.38 21.86 -5.57
N ALA A 355 29.23 20.85 -6.43
CA ALA A 355 30.09 19.67 -6.48
C ALA A 355 31.55 20.06 -6.74
N LYS A 356 31.80 20.92 -7.74
CA LYS A 356 33.13 21.45 -8.05
C LYS A 356 33.73 22.22 -6.88
N ALA A 357 32.94 23.09 -6.22
CA ALA A 357 33.39 23.84 -5.05
C ALA A 357 33.76 22.92 -3.87
N ALA A 358 33.06 21.79 -3.73
CA ALA A 358 33.35 20.77 -2.72
C ALA A 358 34.46 19.77 -3.13
N GLY A 359 35.06 19.89 -4.32
CA GLY A 359 36.04 18.93 -4.83
C GLY A 359 35.47 17.54 -5.13
N ARG A 360 34.17 17.47 -5.47
CA ARG A 360 33.42 16.23 -5.69
C ARG A 360 33.03 16.08 -7.17
N VAL A 361 32.85 14.83 -7.58
CA VAL A 361 32.39 14.45 -8.93
C VAL A 361 30.93 14.00 -8.83
N LEU A 362 30.06 14.51 -9.71
CA LEU A 362 28.69 14.03 -9.86
C LEU A 362 28.69 12.68 -10.56
N ASP A 363 27.73 11.82 -10.24
CA ASP A 363 27.60 10.53 -10.92
C ASP A 363 27.46 10.72 -12.44
N ALA A 364 28.19 9.92 -13.22
CA ALA A 364 28.22 10.03 -14.68
C ALA A 364 26.82 9.87 -15.30
N ALA A 365 25.94 9.07 -14.68
CA ALA A 365 24.54 8.93 -15.07
C ALA A 365 23.76 10.25 -14.92
N SER A 366 24.01 11.01 -13.84
CA SER A 366 23.43 12.34 -13.66
C SER A 366 23.94 13.35 -14.69
N ALA A 367 25.20 13.22 -15.12
CA ALA A 367 25.79 14.07 -16.15
C ALA A 367 25.28 13.75 -17.57
N GLN A 368 24.98 12.49 -17.87
CA GLN A 368 24.55 12.04 -19.21
C GLN A 368 23.03 12.15 -19.43
N ALA A 369 22.22 11.99 -18.38
CA ALA A 369 20.74 12.04 -18.45
C ALA A 369 20.22 13.32 -19.15
N HIS A 370 20.97 14.43 -19.08
CA HIS A 370 20.52 15.68 -19.67
C HIS A 370 20.66 15.76 -21.21
N THR A 371 21.48 14.89 -21.81
CA THR A 371 21.93 15.08 -23.21
C THR A 371 21.26 14.15 -24.22
N ASN A 372 20.77 12.98 -23.82
CA ASN A 372 20.42 11.92 -24.77
C ASN A 372 19.08 11.20 -24.53
N THR A 373 18.40 11.41 -23.40
CA THR A 373 17.18 10.64 -23.13
C THR A 373 15.95 11.51 -23.35
N GLY A 374 15.24 11.25 -24.46
CA GLY A 374 13.88 11.77 -24.69
C GLY A 374 12.85 11.25 -23.68
N ASP A 375 13.28 10.57 -22.61
CA ASP A 375 12.45 10.04 -21.53
C ASP A 375 12.09 11.09 -20.47
N GLY A 376 12.66 12.29 -20.56
CA GLY A 376 12.33 13.42 -19.68
C GLY A 376 12.83 13.29 -18.24
N ARG A 377 13.78 12.39 -17.94
CA ARG A 377 14.37 12.27 -16.60
C ARG A 377 15.33 13.42 -16.31
N GLY A 378 15.20 14.01 -15.12
CA GLY A 378 15.88 15.24 -14.72
C GLY A 378 17.33 15.08 -14.28
N GLY A 379 17.83 13.86 -14.03
CA GLY A 379 19.20 13.64 -13.54
C GLY A 379 19.46 14.14 -12.10
N PHE A 380 18.40 14.31 -11.31
CA PHE A 380 18.47 14.71 -9.90
C PHE A 380 17.43 13.93 -9.08
N ASN A 381 17.70 13.79 -7.80
CA ASN A 381 16.77 13.34 -6.78
C ASN A 381 15.96 14.53 -6.24
N TYR A 382 14.71 14.29 -5.85
CA TYR A 382 13.79 15.32 -5.38
C TYR A 382 13.23 14.96 -4.01
N ILE A 383 13.27 15.92 -3.10
CA ILE A 383 12.55 15.85 -1.83
C ILE A 383 11.53 16.98 -1.72
N HIS A 384 10.26 16.63 -1.48
CA HIS A 384 9.24 17.57 -1.01
C HIS A 384 9.27 17.62 0.52
N LEU A 385 9.89 18.66 1.07
CA LEU A 385 10.16 18.77 2.50
C LEU A 385 9.22 19.81 3.12
N ARG A 386 8.33 19.35 4.00
CA ARG A 386 7.35 20.21 4.67
C ARG A 386 7.89 20.73 6.01
N LEU A 387 8.44 21.94 5.99
CA LEU A 387 9.10 22.61 7.12
C LEU A 387 8.47 23.95 7.49
N GLU A 388 7.45 24.35 6.75
CA GLU A 388 6.76 25.62 6.90
C GLU A 388 6.13 25.75 8.28
N ASN A 389 5.96 26.98 8.76
CA ASN A 389 5.37 27.23 10.07
C ASN A 389 3.90 26.82 10.09
N ASP A 390 3.16 27.07 9.00
CA ASP A 390 1.78 26.60 8.84
C ASP A 390 1.67 25.06 8.93
N TRP A 391 2.69 24.34 8.44
CA TRP A 391 2.75 22.89 8.48
C TRP A 391 3.01 22.34 9.88
N VAL A 392 3.88 22.98 10.67
CA VAL A 392 4.10 22.57 12.06
C VAL A 392 2.82 22.71 12.87
N GLU A 393 2.09 23.82 12.69
CA GLU A 393 0.79 24.02 13.32
C GLU A 393 -0.25 23.00 12.82
N HIS A 394 -0.25 22.69 11.51
CA HIS A 394 -1.10 21.65 10.95
C HIS A 394 -0.81 20.27 11.57
N CYS A 395 0.45 19.89 11.71
CA CYS A 395 0.83 18.61 12.30
C CYS A 395 0.44 18.51 13.78
N ALA A 396 0.57 19.60 14.55
CA ALA A 396 0.09 19.64 15.93
C ALA A 396 -1.43 19.42 16.00
N ARG A 397 -2.21 20.01 15.08
CA ARG A 397 -3.66 19.76 14.97
C ARG A 397 -3.95 18.33 14.54
N TRP A 398 -3.25 17.82 13.53
CA TRP A 398 -3.38 16.46 13.02
C TRP A 398 -3.19 15.41 14.12
N GLU A 399 -2.13 15.56 14.91
CA GLU A 399 -1.79 14.67 16.03
C GLU A 399 -2.78 14.78 17.20
N SER A 400 -3.51 15.90 17.32
CA SER A 400 -4.53 16.11 18.36
C SER A 400 -5.90 15.48 18.05
N ILE A 401 -6.13 14.96 16.83
CA ILE A 401 -7.40 14.35 16.46
C ILE A 401 -7.52 12.97 17.14
N HIS A 402 -8.53 12.80 17.98
CA HIS A 402 -8.79 11.57 18.74
C HIS A 402 -9.96 10.76 18.13
N ASP A 403 -9.81 10.32 16.88
CA ASP A 403 -10.81 9.55 16.14
C ASP A 403 -10.52 8.04 16.10
N GLY A 404 -9.59 7.56 16.94
CA GLY A 404 -9.15 6.16 16.97
C GLY A 404 -8.14 5.79 15.87
N ILE A 405 -7.74 6.75 15.03
CA ILE A 405 -6.69 6.61 14.02
C ILE A 405 -5.40 7.19 14.62
N VAL A 406 -4.30 6.43 14.62
CA VAL A 406 -3.00 6.99 15.04
C VAL A 406 -2.47 7.92 13.97
N ARG A 407 -2.17 9.15 14.39
CA ARG A 407 -1.85 10.28 13.53
C ARG A 407 -0.46 10.84 13.84
N ASP A 408 0.51 9.97 14.13
CA ASP A 408 1.87 10.34 14.54
C ASP A 408 2.85 10.51 13.38
N ASN A 409 2.37 10.45 12.14
CA ASN A 409 3.22 10.50 10.95
C ASN A 409 3.31 11.89 10.32
N CYS A 410 2.69 12.96 10.83
CA CYS A 410 2.70 14.24 10.11
C CYS A 410 4.07 14.92 10.10
N PHE A 411 4.67 15.19 11.26
CA PHE A 411 5.98 15.85 11.34
C PHE A 411 7.14 14.87 11.60
N ASN A 412 6.81 13.59 11.80
CA ASN A 412 7.79 12.56 12.07
C ASN A 412 8.87 12.49 10.97
N HIS A 413 10.09 12.31 11.42
CA HIS A 413 11.31 12.26 10.61
C HIS A 413 11.63 13.47 9.71
N THR A 414 10.95 14.60 9.91
CA THR A 414 11.20 15.81 9.12
C THR A 414 12.55 16.44 9.47
N GLU A 415 12.92 16.44 10.76
CA GLU A 415 14.19 17.01 11.24
C GLU A 415 15.37 16.02 11.27
N ASP A 416 15.17 14.72 11.00
CA ASP A 416 16.24 13.71 10.87
C ASP A 416 16.34 13.15 9.44
N ILE A 417 15.81 13.89 8.47
CA ILE A 417 15.56 13.45 7.09
C ILE A 417 16.77 12.82 6.39
N SER A 418 18.00 13.25 6.69
CA SER A 418 19.21 12.67 6.11
C SER A 418 19.34 11.17 6.42
N SER A 419 18.98 10.74 7.63
CA SER A 419 18.97 9.34 8.03
C SER A 419 17.93 8.54 7.27
N ARG A 420 16.76 9.14 6.98
CA ARG A 420 15.72 8.49 6.18
C ARG A 420 16.14 8.33 4.73
N LEU A 421 16.73 9.37 4.13
CA LEU A 421 17.24 9.28 2.76
C LEU A 421 18.24 8.13 2.60
N ALA A 422 19.12 7.91 3.59
CA ALA A 422 20.02 6.76 3.60
C ALA A 422 19.28 5.41 3.62
N LEU A 423 18.24 5.26 4.45
CA LEU A 423 17.40 4.05 4.50
C LEU A 423 16.62 3.80 3.21
N PHE A 424 16.37 4.84 2.42
CA PHE A 424 15.74 4.75 1.11
C PHE A 424 16.77 4.67 -0.03
N GLY A 425 18.05 4.47 0.26
CA GLY A 425 19.09 4.28 -0.76
C GLY A 425 19.38 5.50 -1.62
N PHE A 426 19.19 6.72 -1.11
CA PHE A 426 19.56 7.93 -1.85
C PHE A 426 21.08 8.08 -1.90
N SER A 427 21.62 8.13 -3.12
CA SER A 427 23.02 8.46 -3.35
C SER A 427 23.32 9.90 -2.96
N ASN A 428 24.50 10.12 -2.37
CA ASN A 428 24.98 11.44 -2.02
C ASN A 428 25.74 12.13 -3.19
N SER A 429 26.02 11.40 -4.28
CA SER A 429 26.68 11.90 -5.50
C SER A 429 25.69 12.28 -6.61
N THR A 430 24.42 11.85 -6.51
CA THR A 430 23.31 12.42 -7.29
C THR A 430 22.89 13.76 -6.69
N PRO A 431 22.66 14.81 -7.50
CA PRO A 431 22.10 16.07 -7.01
C PRO A 431 20.79 15.85 -6.25
N LEU A 432 20.62 16.50 -5.09
CA LEU A 432 19.38 16.45 -4.31
C LEU A 432 18.71 17.83 -4.32
N TYR A 433 17.60 17.95 -5.04
CA TYR A 433 16.76 19.13 -5.03
C TYR A 433 15.81 19.10 -3.83
N VAL A 434 15.88 20.11 -2.97
CA VAL A 434 15.05 20.26 -1.76
C VAL A 434 13.99 21.32 -2.01
N ALA A 435 12.75 20.87 -2.23
CA ALA A 435 11.59 21.71 -2.42
C ALA A 435 10.88 21.97 -1.08
N SER A 436 10.64 23.25 -0.79
CA SER A 436 9.89 23.71 0.37
C SER A 436 9.47 25.17 0.13
N TYR A 437 8.44 25.65 0.81
CA TYR A 437 8.11 27.07 0.77
C TYR A 437 8.98 27.87 1.76
N TRP A 438 10.26 28.07 1.39
CA TRP A 438 11.31 28.62 2.27
C TRP A 438 10.99 29.97 2.91
N LYS A 439 10.14 30.79 2.30
CA LYS A 439 9.69 32.08 2.85
C LYS A 439 8.92 31.94 4.17
N ASP A 440 8.29 30.80 4.41
CA ASP A 440 7.55 30.51 5.65
C ASP A 440 8.29 29.52 6.58
N VAL A 441 9.57 29.23 6.32
CA VAL A 441 10.36 28.33 7.17
C VAL A 441 11.14 29.16 8.19
N GLN A 442 11.04 28.78 9.46
CA GLN A 442 11.85 29.39 10.52
C GLN A 442 13.36 29.23 10.21
N PRO A 443 14.18 30.31 10.28
CA PRO A 443 15.60 30.26 9.90
C PRO A 443 16.42 29.19 10.64
N GLN A 444 16.19 29.00 11.95
CA GLN A 444 16.90 27.99 12.74
C GLN A 444 16.57 26.56 12.29
N ARG A 445 15.29 26.29 11.96
CA ARG A 445 14.84 24.99 11.44
C ARG A 445 15.46 24.71 10.08
N ARG A 446 15.44 25.71 9.19
CA ARG A 446 16.11 25.64 7.89
C ARG A 446 17.59 25.31 8.04
N GLN A 447 18.32 26.06 8.86
CA GLN A 447 19.76 25.88 9.06
C GLN A 447 20.08 24.47 9.60
N ARG A 448 19.28 23.98 10.55
CA ARG A 448 19.42 22.64 11.12
C ARG A 448 19.30 21.56 10.04
N VAL A 449 18.19 21.57 9.29
CA VAL A 449 17.88 20.49 8.34
C VAL A 449 18.81 20.53 7.12
N VAL A 450 19.07 21.72 6.56
CA VAL A 450 20.05 21.88 5.47
C VAL A 450 21.44 21.45 5.93
N GLY A 451 21.87 21.88 7.13
CA GLY A 451 23.17 21.52 7.67
C GLY A 451 23.33 20.01 7.91
N GLN A 452 22.28 19.31 8.35
CA GLN A 452 22.32 17.84 8.49
C GLN A 452 22.44 17.12 7.14
N LEU A 453 21.74 17.60 6.11
CA LEU A 453 21.84 17.04 4.77
C LEU A 453 23.23 17.28 4.15
N GLU A 454 23.80 18.48 4.34
CA GLU A 454 25.17 18.78 3.91
C GLU A 454 26.20 17.93 4.67
N ALA A 455 26.02 17.77 5.98
CA ALA A 455 26.89 16.93 6.81
C ALA A 455 26.81 15.44 6.45
N ALA A 456 25.66 14.98 5.95
CA ALA A 456 25.50 13.64 5.38
C ALA A 456 26.10 13.50 3.97
N GLY A 457 26.66 14.58 3.42
CA GLY A 457 27.37 14.59 2.14
C GLY A 457 26.46 14.75 0.93
N PHE A 458 25.23 15.21 1.05
CA PHE A 458 24.39 15.47 -0.13
C PHE A 458 24.83 16.73 -0.89
N ILE A 459 24.69 16.71 -2.22
CA ILE A 459 24.90 17.89 -3.07
C ILE A 459 23.56 18.60 -3.21
N LEU A 460 23.31 19.56 -2.33
CA LEU A 460 22.00 20.18 -2.17
C LEU A 460 21.77 21.35 -3.11
N VAL A 461 20.59 21.38 -3.72
CA VAL A 461 20.06 22.52 -4.45
C VAL A 461 18.67 22.84 -3.91
N THR A 462 18.44 24.08 -3.50
CA THR A 462 17.13 24.58 -3.08
C THR A 462 16.50 25.44 -4.17
N SER A 463 15.20 25.73 -4.08
CA SER A 463 14.57 26.70 -4.99
C SER A 463 15.20 28.08 -4.93
N GLU A 464 15.72 28.51 -3.77
CA GLU A 464 16.47 29.76 -3.65
C GLU A 464 17.81 29.74 -4.42
N ASP A 465 18.54 28.61 -4.38
CA ASP A 465 19.76 28.44 -5.18
C ASP A 465 19.46 28.52 -6.67
N VAL A 466 18.37 27.88 -7.10
CA VAL A 466 17.93 27.92 -8.49
C VAL A 466 17.64 29.35 -8.90
N VAL A 467 16.80 30.08 -8.16
CA VAL A 467 16.44 31.48 -8.44
C VAL A 467 17.66 32.42 -8.46
N ALA A 468 18.69 32.16 -7.64
CA ALA A 468 19.91 32.96 -7.61
C ALA A 468 20.83 32.75 -8.82
N SER A 469 20.73 31.61 -9.51
CA SER A 469 21.54 31.26 -10.68
C SER A 469 21.28 32.15 -11.90
N ARG A 470 22.21 32.24 -12.85
CA ARG A 470 22.00 33.06 -14.07
C ARG A 470 20.77 32.60 -14.86
N SER A 471 20.64 31.31 -15.12
CA SER A 471 19.47 30.70 -15.79
C SER A 471 18.20 30.83 -14.94
N GLY A 472 18.31 30.72 -13.63
CA GLY A 472 17.17 30.84 -12.74
C GLY A 472 16.73 32.28 -12.48
N LYS A 473 17.55 33.30 -12.73
CA LYS A 473 17.11 34.70 -12.72
C LYS A 473 16.09 34.98 -13.81
N GLU A 474 16.28 34.40 -15.01
CA GLU A 474 15.30 34.49 -16.10
C GLU A 474 14.01 33.76 -15.72
N ALA A 475 14.14 32.55 -15.17
CA ALA A 475 12.99 31.76 -14.72
C ALA A 475 12.25 32.42 -13.54
N ALA A 476 12.98 33.04 -12.61
CA ALA A 476 12.43 33.78 -11.49
C ALA A 476 11.75 35.07 -11.93
N ALA A 477 12.27 35.74 -12.96
CA ALA A 477 11.59 36.88 -13.58
C ALA A 477 10.30 36.45 -14.28
N ALA A 478 10.26 35.27 -14.91
CA ALA A 478 9.05 34.71 -15.49
C ALA A 478 8.02 34.26 -14.42
N LEU A 479 8.49 33.84 -13.24
CA LEU A 479 7.64 33.63 -12.07
C LEU A 479 7.26 34.93 -11.35
N ALA A 480 7.93 36.05 -11.62
CA ALA A 480 7.62 37.32 -10.97
C ALA A 480 6.27 37.82 -11.49
N GLY A 481 5.28 37.92 -10.59
CA GLY A 481 3.89 38.23 -10.94
C GLY A 481 3.02 36.99 -11.19
N ARG A 482 3.57 35.79 -11.05
CA ARG A 482 2.79 34.56 -10.90
C ARG A 482 2.58 34.28 -9.41
N GLY A 483 1.43 33.71 -9.07
CA GLY A 483 1.11 33.34 -7.70
C GLY A 483 1.87 32.12 -7.19
N ARG A 484 1.68 31.86 -5.89
CA ARG A 484 2.29 30.74 -5.18
C ARG A 484 1.94 29.39 -5.81
N GLU A 485 0.71 29.21 -6.26
CA GLU A 485 0.23 27.92 -6.76
C GLU A 485 0.81 27.59 -8.15
N PHE A 486 1.08 28.61 -8.97
CA PHE A 486 1.81 28.42 -10.23
C PHE A 486 3.26 27.98 -9.97
N SER A 487 3.92 28.55 -8.95
CA SER A 487 5.26 28.09 -8.53
C SER A 487 5.22 26.65 -8.00
N ALA A 488 4.21 26.31 -7.20
CA ALA A 488 4.00 24.95 -6.71
C ALA A 488 3.75 23.95 -7.86
N LEU A 489 3.05 24.36 -8.93
CA LEU A 489 2.90 23.56 -10.15
C LEU A 489 4.25 23.24 -10.77
N VAL A 490 5.11 24.25 -10.95
CA VAL A 490 6.46 24.04 -11.49
C VAL A 490 7.24 23.06 -10.62
N GLU A 491 7.24 23.24 -9.30
CA GLU A 491 7.92 22.31 -8.38
C GLU A 491 7.34 20.89 -8.41
N TYR A 492 6.02 20.75 -8.52
CA TYR A 492 5.36 19.45 -8.64
C TYR A 492 5.90 18.67 -9.84
N PHE A 493 5.97 19.34 -10.99
CA PHE A 493 6.47 18.71 -12.22
C PHE A 493 7.98 18.54 -12.28
N LEU A 494 8.76 19.30 -11.50
CA LEU A 494 10.17 18.96 -11.23
C LEU A 494 10.26 17.63 -10.47
N GLY A 495 9.40 17.42 -9.48
CA GLY A 495 9.29 16.14 -8.77
C GLY A 495 8.88 14.98 -9.67
N MET A 496 7.99 15.23 -10.64
CA MET A 496 7.60 14.22 -11.64
C MET A 496 8.74 13.83 -12.60
N ARG A 497 9.74 14.71 -12.80
CA ARG A 497 10.92 14.44 -13.64
C ARG A 497 12.11 13.87 -12.88
N ALA A 498 12.10 13.95 -11.56
CA ALA A 498 13.20 13.46 -10.73
C ALA A 498 13.47 11.97 -10.94
N GLU A 499 14.70 11.53 -10.71
CA GLU A 499 15.09 10.11 -10.71
C GLU A 499 14.40 9.38 -9.56
N ARG A 500 14.58 9.88 -8.34
CA ARG A 500 13.85 9.46 -7.14
C ARG A 500 13.08 10.64 -6.56
N PHE A 501 11.84 10.40 -6.14
CA PHE A 501 10.99 11.35 -5.44
C PHE A 501 10.67 10.85 -4.04
N ILE A 502 10.90 11.67 -3.02
CA ILE A 502 10.44 11.37 -1.66
C ILE A 502 9.74 12.58 -1.05
N GLY A 503 8.68 12.36 -0.29
CA GLY A 503 7.96 13.46 0.35
C GLY A 503 7.26 13.08 1.65
N ASN A 504 6.36 13.94 2.10
CA ASN A 504 5.56 13.72 3.30
C ASN A 504 4.22 13.03 2.94
N SER A 505 3.89 11.90 3.57
CA SER A 505 2.67 11.13 3.27
C SER A 505 1.36 11.85 3.62
N VAL A 506 1.38 12.79 4.57
CA VAL A 506 0.19 13.58 4.97
C VAL A 506 -0.03 14.77 4.03
N SER A 507 1.04 15.26 3.40
CA SER A 507 0.93 16.33 2.39
C SER A 507 0.27 15.80 1.11
N THR A 508 -0.91 16.34 0.75
CA THR A 508 -1.59 15.96 -0.51
C THR A 508 -0.72 16.17 -1.74
N PHE A 509 0.18 17.16 -1.72
CA PHE A 509 1.17 17.39 -2.77
C PHE A 509 2.13 16.21 -2.93
N ALA A 510 2.77 15.78 -1.85
CA ALA A 510 3.71 14.68 -1.92
C ALA A 510 3.03 13.32 -2.09
N ALA A 511 1.91 13.09 -1.41
CA ALA A 511 1.12 11.88 -1.55
C ALA A 511 0.68 11.68 -3.01
N LEU A 512 0.08 12.71 -3.64
CA LEU A 512 -0.36 12.61 -5.02
C LEU A 512 0.82 12.41 -5.97
N GLY A 513 1.90 13.20 -5.84
CA GLY A 513 3.10 13.08 -6.68
C GLY A 513 3.75 11.69 -6.61
N MET A 514 3.86 11.14 -5.40
CA MET A 514 4.36 9.77 -5.22
C MET A 514 3.45 8.73 -5.89
N LEU A 515 2.14 8.84 -5.74
CA LEU A 515 1.19 7.86 -6.29
C LEU A 515 1.14 7.94 -7.81
N GLU A 516 1.17 9.15 -8.40
CA GLU A 516 1.30 9.35 -9.85
C GLU A 516 2.59 8.72 -10.39
N ARG A 517 3.72 8.92 -9.71
CA ARG A 517 5.01 8.32 -10.11
C ARG A 517 4.96 6.80 -10.05
N ARG A 518 4.46 6.22 -8.96
CA ARG A 518 4.34 4.76 -8.81
C ARG A 518 3.43 4.14 -9.87
N HIS A 519 2.34 4.82 -10.22
CA HIS A 519 1.46 4.40 -11.31
C HIS A 519 2.19 4.40 -12.66
N ALA A 520 3.05 5.39 -12.91
CA ALA A 520 3.92 5.47 -14.09
C ALA A 520 5.16 4.54 -14.04
N GLY A 521 5.28 3.66 -13.04
CA GLY A 521 6.45 2.80 -12.87
C GLY A 521 7.73 3.54 -12.46
N LEU A 522 7.62 4.77 -11.99
CA LEU A 522 8.71 5.60 -11.51
C LEU A 522 8.85 5.51 -9.99
N TRP A 523 10.08 5.66 -9.50
CA TRP A 523 10.39 5.55 -8.08
C TRP A 523 9.76 6.70 -7.28
N GLY A 524 9.00 6.38 -6.23
CA GLY A 524 8.38 7.35 -5.33
C GLY A 524 8.20 6.79 -3.91
N ALA A 525 8.56 7.58 -2.90
CA ALA A 525 8.46 7.17 -1.48
C ALA A 525 8.01 8.32 -0.56
N TYR A 526 7.89 8.02 0.74
CA TYR A 526 7.66 9.02 1.79
C TYR A 526 8.54 8.75 3.01
N TYR A 527 8.99 9.82 3.69
CA TYR A 527 10.02 9.73 4.73
C TYR A 527 9.49 9.65 6.16
N ASN A 528 8.25 10.07 6.38
CA ASN A 528 7.62 10.33 7.68
C ASN A 528 6.93 9.12 8.31
N GLY A 529 6.92 7.97 7.62
CA GLY A 529 6.29 6.74 8.11
C GLY A 529 4.76 6.80 8.13
N GLY A 530 4.15 5.82 8.80
CA GLY A 530 2.69 5.71 8.92
C GLY A 530 1.96 5.48 7.59
N ASN A 531 0.65 5.78 7.59
CA ASN A 531 -0.22 5.64 6.44
C ASN A 531 -0.11 6.81 5.43
N ILE A 532 -0.87 6.72 4.35
CA ILE A 532 -1.03 7.78 3.35
C ILE A 532 -2.51 8.22 3.39
N PRO A 533 -2.87 9.29 4.10
CA PRO A 533 -4.27 9.69 4.29
C PRO A 533 -5.07 9.85 3.00
N LEU A 534 -4.42 10.26 1.90
CA LEU A 534 -5.07 10.36 0.59
C LEU A 534 -5.65 9.02 0.11
N VAL A 535 -5.06 7.89 0.51
CA VAL A 535 -5.53 6.54 0.15
C VAL A 535 -6.84 6.18 0.87
N ALA A 536 -7.09 6.71 2.07
CA ALA A 536 -8.35 6.46 2.78
C ALA A 536 -9.56 7.07 2.06
N VAL A 537 -9.35 8.13 1.27
CA VAL A 537 -10.41 8.84 0.52
C VAL A 537 -10.41 8.52 -0.97
N MET A 538 -9.29 8.02 -1.51
CA MET A 538 -9.15 7.53 -2.89
C MET A 538 -8.34 6.21 -2.91
N PRO A 539 -8.93 5.08 -2.46
CA PRO A 539 -8.22 3.80 -2.27
C PRO A 539 -7.52 3.29 -3.52
N PHE A 540 -8.12 3.44 -4.70
CA PHE A 540 -7.54 2.95 -5.95
C PHE A 540 -6.25 3.68 -6.38
N LEU A 541 -5.92 4.84 -5.78
CA LEU A 541 -4.66 5.53 -6.09
C LEU A 541 -3.44 4.74 -5.59
N HIS A 542 -3.62 3.85 -4.62
CA HIS A 542 -2.54 3.06 -4.05
C HIS A 542 -2.91 1.59 -3.98
N LYS A 543 -2.16 0.78 -4.73
CA LYS A 543 -2.15 -0.67 -4.53
C LYS A 543 -1.05 -1.02 -3.54
N MET A 544 -1.43 -1.68 -2.44
CA MET A 544 -0.49 -2.11 -1.42
C MET A 544 0.46 -3.14 -2.02
N PRO A 545 1.79 -2.99 -1.86
CA PRO A 545 2.74 -3.98 -2.34
C PRO A 545 2.56 -5.29 -1.58
N TRP A 546 2.16 -6.34 -2.30
CA TRP A 546 2.08 -7.71 -1.81
C TRP A 546 3.27 -8.49 -2.35
N VAL A 547 4.07 -9.05 -1.45
CA VAL A 547 5.29 -9.80 -1.77
C VAL A 547 5.09 -11.25 -1.36
N PHE A 548 5.51 -12.18 -2.20
CA PHE A 548 5.63 -13.59 -1.86
C PHE A 548 6.89 -14.16 -2.50
N THR A 549 7.32 -15.31 -2.02
CA THR A 549 8.47 -16.05 -2.57
C THR A 549 7.95 -17.26 -3.34
N TYR A 550 8.61 -17.59 -4.45
CA TYR A 550 8.29 -18.80 -5.19
C TYR A 550 9.47 -19.33 -6.01
N ASN A 551 9.43 -20.61 -6.37
CA ASN A 551 10.45 -21.25 -7.18
C ASN A 551 9.88 -22.13 -8.29
N SER A 552 10.69 -22.43 -9.30
CA SER A 552 10.26 -23.19 -10.49
C SER A 552 10.08 -24.70 -10.25
N TRP A 553 10.48 -25.23 -9.09
CA TRP A 553 10.44 -26.68 -8.79
C TRP A 553 9.32 -27.08 -7.81
N SER A 554 8.56 -26.15 -7.25
CA SER A 554 7.45 -26.41 -6.31
C SER A 554 6.10 -26.68 -7.00
N LYS A 555 6.11 -27.48 -8.07
CA LYS A 555 4.92 -27.71 -8.94
C LYS A 555 3.65 -28.13 -8.20
N ASN A 556 3.80 -28.90 -7.12
CA ASN A 556 2.68 -29.37 -6.30
C ASN A 556 1.93 -28.24 -5.56
N TYR A 557 2.49 -27.03 -5.51
CA TYR A 557 1.92 -25.85 -4.86
C TYR A 557 1.35 -24.83 -5.84
N GLU A 558 1.54 -25.02 -7.16
CA GLU A 558 1.14 -24.05 -8.18
C GLU A 558 -0.34 -23.69 -8.11
N TYR A 559 -1.21 -24.66 -7.84
CA TYR A 559 -2.64 -24.42 -7.76
C TYR A 559 -2.99 -23.45 -6.61
N MET A 560 -2.26 -23.48 -5.49
CA MET A 560 -2.49 -22.52 -4.39
C MET A 560 -1.96 -21.14 -4.75
N LEU A 561 -0.77 -21.07 -5.36
CA LEU A 561 -0.21 -19.83 -5.89
C LEU A 561 -1.16 -19.17 -6.89
N LYS A 562 -1.73 -19.95 -7.83
CA LYS A 562 -2.70 -19.45 -8.80
C LYS A 562 -3.94 -18.89 -8.12
N ALA A 563 -4.42 -19.54 -7.06
CA ALA A 563 -5.54 -19.02 -6.27
C ALA A 563 -5.18 -17.71 -5.54
N ALA A 564 -3.99 -17.62 -4.95
CA ALA A 564 -3.50 -16.40 -4.30
C ALA A 564 -3.46 -15.23 -5.29
N VAL A 565 -2.81 -15.42 -6.44
CA VAL A 565 -2.67 -14.37 -7.47
C VAL A 565 -4.01 -13.98 -8.07
N ARG A 566 -4.86 -14.94 -8.47
CA ARG A 566 -6.18 -14.65 -9.05
C ARG A 566 -7.10 -13.95 -8.04
N SER A 567 -7.09 -14.35 -6.77
CA SER A 567 -7.87 -13.67 -5.73
C SER A 567 -7.35 -12.27 -5.45
N ALA A 568 -6.04 -12.06 -5.34
CA ALA A 568 -5.44 -10.72 -5.17
C ALA A 568 -5.84 -9.76 -6.30
N ARG A 569 -5.77 -10.23 -7.57
CA ARG A 569 -6.20 -9.46 -8.74
C ARG A 569 -7.68 -9.14 -8.70
N TYR A 570 -8.52 -10.12 -8.32
CA TYR A 570 -9.95 -9.91 -8.18
C TYR A 570 -10.29 -8.82 -7.15
N GLN A 571 -9.55 -8.76 -6.03
CA GLN A 571 -9.75 -7.72 -5.01
C GLN A 571 -9.21 -6.35 -5.44
N GLY A 572 -8.31 -6.28 -6.42
CA GLY A 572 -7.88 -5.03 -7.08
C GLY A 572 -7.04 -4.05 -6.22
N SER A 573 -6.77 -4.37 -4.97
CA SER A 573 -6.11 -3.49 -3.98
C SER A 573 -4.63 -3.80 -3.74
N LEU A 574 -4.13 -4.92 -4.29
CA LEU A 574 -2.75 -5.37 -4.12
C LEU A 574 -1.95 -5.24 -5.42
N LYS A 575 -0.65 -4.96 -5.29
CA LYS A 575 0.32 -5.04 -6.39
C LYS A 575 1.28 -6.22 -6.13
N PRO A 576 1.18 -7.32 -6.90
CA PRO A 576 1.95 -8.54 -6.63
C PRO A 576 3.41 -8.42 -7.08
N TYR A 577 4.31 -8.81 -6.19
CA TYR A 577 5.75 -8.99 -6.40
C TYR A 577 6.14 -10.41 -6.00
N CYS A 578 6.82 -11.14 -6.88
CA CYS A 578 7.33 -12.46 -6.59
C CYS A 578 8.86 -12.41 -6.54
N ILE A 579 9.44 -12.66 -5.37
CA ILE A 579 10.87 -12.98 -5.27
C ILE A 579 11.02 -14.40 -5.79
N PHE A 580 11.54 -14.52 -7.02
CA PHE A 580 11.55 -15.76 -7.77
C PHE A 580 12.95 -16.37 -7.82
N THR A 581 13.01 -17.70 -7.73
CA THR A 581 14.26 -18.44 -7.91
C THR A 581 14.03 -19.69 -8.75
N GLY A 582 14.93 -19.94 -9.70
CA GLY A 582 14.87 -21.10 -10.57
C GLY A 582 14.80 -20.73 -12.04
N ASP A 583 14.19 -21.62 -12.82
CA ASP A 583 14.13 -21.51 -14.28
C ASP A 583 13.12 -20.44 -14.73
N GLU A 584 13.63 -19.34 -15.28
CA GLU A 584 12.83 -18.27 -15.88
C GLU A 584 12.13 -18.70 -17.19
N GLN A 585 12.46 -19.88 -17.73
CA GLN A 585 11.76 -20.48 -18.88
C GLN A 585 10.61 -21.41 -18.45
N SER A 586 10.38 -21.59 -17.15
CA SER A 586 9.32 -22.46 -16.66
C SER A 586 7.92 -21.92 -16.95
N ASP A 587 6.95 -22.82 -17.15
CA ASP A 587 5.54 -22.45 -17.40
C ASP A 587 4.97 -21.55 -16.30
N ILE A 588 5.37 -21.75 -15.04
CA ILE A 588 4.89 -20.94 -13.92
C ILE A 588 5.47 -19.52 -13.93
N TYR A 589 6.72 -19.34 -14.38
CA TYR A 589 7.31 -18.01 -14.54
C TYR A 589 6.52 -17.21 -15.60
N ALA A 590 6.30 -17.80 -16.78
CA ALA A 590 5.49 -17.19 -17.83
C ALA A 590 4.07 -16.90 -17.35
N TRP A 591 3.44 -17.86 -16.64
CA TRP A 591 2.10 -17.67 -16.08
C TRP A 591 2.04 -16.49 -15.10
N LEU A 592 3.02 -16.33 -14.21
CA LEU A 592 3.07 -15.22 -13.26
C LEU A 592 3.20 -13.87 -13.99
N ALA A 593 4.07 -13.78 -14.99
CA ALA A 593 4.23 -12.58 -15.82
C ALA A 593 2.92 -12.20 -16.52
N ASP A 594 2.23 -13.19 -17.11
CA ASP A 594 0.93 -13.01 -17.78
C ASP A 594 -0.21 -12.60 -16.82
N HIS A 595 0.01 -12.73 -15.51
CA HIS A 595 -0.94 -12.35 -14.47
C HIS A 595 -0.51 -11.09 -13.70
N ASP A 596 0.23 -10.20 -14.36
CA ASP A 596 0.68 -8.90 -13.84
C ASP A 596 1.54 -9.00 -12.56
N VAL A 597 2.19 -10.15 -12.33
CA VAL A 597 3.13 -10.32 -11.22
C VAL A 597 4.49 -9.79 -11.62
N THR A 598 5.03 -8.87 -10.81
CA THR A 598 6.41 -8.41 -11.01
C THR A 598 7.38 -9.45 -10.45
N LEU A 599 8.05 -10.17 -11.35
CA LEU A 599 9.04 -11.19 -11.01
C LEU A 599 10.39 -10.55 -10.71
N ILE A 600 11.00 -10.93 -9.59
CA ILE A 600 12.25 -10.39 -9.09
C ILE A 600 13.22 -11.57 -8.95
N SER A 601 14.16 -11.66 -9.90
CA SER A 601 15.28 -12.58 -9.78
C SER A 601 16.18 -12.10 -8.64
N HIS A 602 16.32 -12.91 -7.58
CA HIS A 602 17.06 -12.56 -6.39
C HIS A 602 17.91 -13.74 -5.92
N THR A 603 19.18 -13.47 -5.63
CA THR A 603 20.10 -14.45 -5.03
C THR A 603 20.58 -13.90 -3.71
N PRO A 604 20.16 -14.47 -2.57
CA PRO A 604 20.56 -13.98 -1.25
C PRO A 604 22.06 -14.06 -1.03
N ALA A 605 22.65 -12.99 -0.47
CA ALA A 605 24.10 -12.95 -0.20
C ALA A 605 24.53 -13.92 0.92
N TRP A 606 23.61 -14.30 1.80
CA TRP A 606 23.86 -15.20 2.94
C TRP A 606 23.74 -16.69 2.59
N THR A 607 23.37 -17.05 1.35
CA THR A 607 23.04 -18.44 0.97
C THR A 607 24.13 -19.44 1.33
N ASP A 608 25.38 -19.21 0.93
CA ASP A 608 26.47 -20.16 1.17
C ASP A 608 26.75 -20.38 2.66
N GLN A 609 26.69 -19.29 3.45
CA GLN A 609 26.93 -19.34 4.90
C GLN A 609 25.78 -20.06 5.62
N LEU A 610 24.53 -19.79 5.23
CA LEU A 610 23.36 -20.48 5.76
C LEU A 610 23.43 -21.98 5.47
N LEU A 611 23.79 -22.37 4.25
CA LEU A 611 23.92 -23.78 3.87
C LEU A 611 25.06 -24.47 4.63
N ALA A 612 26.18 -23.79 4.87
CA ALA A 612 27.27 -24.33 5.67
C ALA A 612 26.83 -24.60 7.12
N LEU A 613 26.14 -23.63 7.75
CA LEU A 613 25.57 -23.78 9.10
C LEU A 613 24.54 -24.91 9.16
N ALA A 614 23.62 -24.96 8.17
CA ALA A 614 22.59 -25.98 8.10
C ALA A 614 23.17 -27.38 7.93
N ARG A 615 24.18 -27.56 7.05
CA ARG A 615 24.83 -28.85 6.79
C ARG A 615 25.48 -29.43 8.06
N ALA A 616 26.12 -28.58 8.87
CA ALA A 616 26.76 -29.01 10.13
C ALA A 616 25.76 -29.62 11.14
N LYS A 617 24.46 -29.30 11.00
CA LYS A 617 23.39 -29.66 11.92
C LYS A 617 22.17 -30.29 11.23
N ALA A 618 22.32 -30.75 9.98
CA ALA A 618 21.19 -31.16 9.14
C ALA A 618 20.36 -32.29 9.77
N LYS A 619 21.02 -33.30 10.34
CA LYS A 619 20.39 -34.43 11.05
C LYS A 619 19.55 -33.95 12.25
N GLU A 620 20.08 -33.04 13.06
CA GLU A 620 19.39 -32.49 14.22
C GLU A 620 18.19 -31.61 13.79
N ASN A 621 18.40 -30.73 12.82
CA ASN A 621 17.41 -29.73 12.40
C ASN A 621 16.15 -30.35 11.75
N VAL A 622 16.30 -31.39 10.92
CA VAL A 622 15.17 -31.97 10.17
C VAL A 622 14.12 -32.62 11.08
N HIS A 623 14.50 -33.07 12.27
CA HIS A 623 13.56 -33.59 13.26
C HIS A 623 12.56 -32.51 13.71
N HIS A 624 13.01 -31.25 13.76
CA HIS A 624 12.20 -30.12 14.17
C HIS A 624 11.29 -29.58 13.06
N SER A 625 11.67 -29.72 11.79
CA SER A 625 10.87 -29.22 10.67
C SER A 625 11.21 -29.84 9.32
N HIS A 626 10.19 -30.02 8.49
CA HIS A 626 10.33 -30.46 7.10
C HIS A 626 11.06 -29.43 6.21
N LEU A 627 11.22 -28.19 6.66
CA LEU A 627 11.91 -27.12 5.92
C LEU A 627 13.40 -27.43 5.71
N PHE A 628 13.99 -28.29 6.54
CA PHE A 628 15.40 -28.71 6.44
C PHE A 628 15.63 -29.91 5.52
N LYS A 629 14.59 -30.40 4.83
CA LYS A 629 14.71 -31.61 3.97
C LYS A 629 15.72 -31.44 2.84
N THR A 630 15.79 -30.25 2.24
CA THR A 630 16.73 -29.96 1.15
C THR A 630 17.31 -28.55 1.27
N PRO A 631 18.52 -28.30 0.73
CA PRO A 631 19.09 -26.95 0.61
C PRO A 631 18.14 -25.94 -0.03
N ASP A 632 17.46 -26.34 -1.10
CA ASP A 632 16.56 -25.47 -1.87
C ASP A 632 15.33 -25.06 -1.08
N MET A 633 14.73 -25.99 -0.32
CA MET A 633 13.62 -25.66 0.59
C MET A 633 14.06 -24.67 1.66
N LEU A 634 15.24 -24.86 2.24
CA LEU A 634 15.78 -23.98 3.25
C LEU A 634 16.03 -22.56 2.70
N ILE A 635 16.66 -22.45 1.53
CA ILE A 635 16.88 -21.14 0.89
C ILE A 635 15.53 -20.47 0.63
N ALA A 636 14.57 -21.17 0.02
CA ALA A 636 13.25 -20.62 -0.30
C ALA A 636 12.53 -20.11 0.96
N THR A 637 12.63 -20.83 2.08
CA THR A 637 12.09 -20.41 3.38
C THR A 637 12.68 -19.07 3.84
N PHE A 638 14.01 -18.92 3.78
CA PHE A 638 14.70 -17.73 4.27
C PHE A 638 14.67 -16.53 3.32
N GLN A 639 14.23 -16.67 2.07
CA GLN A 639 14.19 -15.55 1.10
C GLN A 639 13.43 -14.32 1.61
N ARG A 640 12.40 -14.50 2.45
CA ARG A 640 11.65 -13.39 3.05
C ARG A 640 12.50 -12.50 3.98
N VAL A 641 13.65 -12.96 4.45
CA VAL A 641 14.61 -12.15 5.21
C VAL A 641 15.15 -10.98 4.38
N ASP A 642 15.19 -11.11 3.06
CA ASP A 642 15.76 -10.12 2.16
C ASP A 642 14.77 -9.06 1.66
N LEU A 643 13.50 -9.10 2.10
CA LEU A 643 12.53 -8.03 1.85
C LEU A 643 13.10 -6.59 1.97
N PRO A 644 13.88 -6.22 3.00
CA PRO A 644 14.46 -4.88 3.11
C PRO A 644 15.52 -4.55 2.05
N VAL A 645 16.20 -5.53 1.46
CA VAL A 645 17.35 -5.31 0.55
C VAL A 645 17.02 -5.57 -0.91
N VAL A 646 15.78 -5.94 -1.23
CA VAL A 646 15.31 -6.08 -2.61
C VAL A 646 15.10 -4.68 -3.23
N PRO A 647 15.86 -4.27 -4.27
CA PRO A 647 15.92 -2.88 -4.71
C PRO A 647 14.59 -2.27 -5.17
N ILE A 648 13.71 -3.05 -5.83
CA ILE A 648 12.40 -2.55 -6.26
C ILE A 648 11.47 -2.22 -5.07
N LEU A 649 11.73 -2.83 -3.91
CA LEU A 649 10.99 -2.60 -2.67
C LEU A 649 11.53 -1.40 -1.88
N ASP A 650 12.67 -0.82 -2.27
CA ASP A 650 13.26 0.38 -1.63
C ASP A 650 12.26 1.51 -1.46
N GLN A 651 11.37 1.69 -2.44
CA GLN A 651 10.40 2.76 -2.46
C GLN A 651 9.26 2.62 -1.45
N TYR A 652 9.09 1.45 -0.83
CA TYR A 652 7.98 1.15 0.06
C TYR A 652 8.39 1.24 1.53
N THR A 653 7.52 1.87 2.33
CA THR A 653 7.63 1.87 3.79
C THR A 653 7.05 0.58 4.37
N TYR A 654 5.86 0.19 3.90
CA TYR A 654 5.18 -1.02 4.32
C TYR A 654 4.94 -1.96 3.15
N VAL A 655 5.12 -3.26 3.38
CA VAL A 655 4.74 -4.33 2.46
C VAL A 655 3.97 -5.42 3.20
N LEU A 656 3.03 -6.05 2.51
CA LEU A 656 2.39 -7.30 2.95
C LEU A 656 3.20 -8.45 2.38
N TYR A 657 3.83 -9.25 3.22
CA TYR A 657 4.37 -10.53 2.81
C TYR A 657 3.38 -11.65 3.14
N THR A 658 3.21 -12.61 2.23
CA THR A 658 2.53 -13.87 2.52
C THR A 658 3.28 -15.07 1.95
N ASP A 659 3.04 -16.24 2.51
CA ASP A 659 3.28 -17.51 1.82
C ASP A 659 2.39 -17.61 0.57
N ALA A 660 2.77 -18.49 -0.36
CA ALA A 660 2.08 -18.67 -1.65
C ALA A 660 0.75 -19.46 -1.54
N ASP A 661 0.41 -19.94 -0.34
CA ASP A 661 -0.76 -20.78 -0.05
C ASP A 661 -1.86 -20.04 0.71
N VAL A 662 -2.05 -18.78 0.35
CA VAL A 662 -3.13 -17.92 0.82
C VAL A 662 -4.21 -17.73 -0.24
N PHE A 663 -5.36 -17.21 0.15
CA PHE A 663 -6.24 -16.51 -0.79
C PHE A 663 -6.91 -15.29 -0.14
N PHE A 664 -7.17 -14.27 -0.96
CA PHE A 664 -7.68 -12.98 -0.52
C PHE A 664 -9.20 -12.90 -0.66
N ARG A 665 -9.88 -12.70 0.47
CA ARG A 665 -11.35 -12.61 0.55
C ARG A 665 -11.87 -11.20 0.35
N ARG A 666 -11.03 -10.20 0.66
CA ARG A 666 -11.42 -8.79 0.73
C ARG A 666 -10.31 -7.90 0.17
N PRO A 667 -10.66 -6.69 -0.31
CA PRO A 667 -9.66 -5.66 -0.57
C PRO A 667 -8.87 -5.34 0.70
N LEU A 668 -7.57 -5.07 0.54
CA LEU A 668 -6.64 -4.79 1.63
C LEU A 668 -5.97 -3.44 1.43
N HIS A 669 -6.09 -2.59 2.43
CA HIS A 669 -5.43 -1.30 2.53
C HIS A 669 -4.61 -1.26 3.82
N LEU A 670 -3.64 -0.35 3.87
CA LEU A 670 -2.75 -0.24 5.02
C LEU A 670 -3.49 0.08 6.33
N ASP A 671 -4.58 0.85 6.25
CA ASP A 671 -5.40 1.22 7.42
C ASP A 671 -6.20 0.03 7.98
N ASP A 672 -6.45 -1.03 7.20
CA ASP A 672 -7.19 -2.21 7.65
C ASP A 672 -6.44 -2.96 8.77
N PHE A 673 -5.11 -2.90 8.78
CA PHE A 673 -4.26 -3.52 9.80
C PHE A 673 -4.38 -2.89 11.19
N GLY A 674 -5.08 -1.76 11.27
CA GLY A 674 -5.26 -0.98 12.49
C GLY A 674 -4.03 -0.17 12.85
N LEU A 675 -4.25 0.88 13.63
CA LEU A 675 -3.24 1.85 14.01
C LEU A 675 -2.91 1.73 15.52
N PRO A 676 -1.65 1.89 15.95
CA PRO A 676 -0.48 2.21 15.12
C PRO A 676 -0.04 1.02 14.26
N LEU A 677 0.57 1.32 13.10
CA LEU A 677 1.24 0.32 12.26
C LEU A 677 2.48 -0.25 12.98
N PRO A 678 2.96 -1.46 12.63
CA PRO A 678 4.12 -2.04 13.28
C PRO A 678 5.38 -1.21 13.08
N ARG A 679 6.22 -1.19 14.12
CA ARG A 679 7.53 -0.53 14.09
C ARG A 679 8.52 -1.26 13.19
N SER A 680 8.55 -2.59 13.25
CA SER A 680 9.43 -3.44 12.43
C SER A 680 8.63 -4.46 11.63
N VAL A 681 8.03 -5.44 12.31
CA VAL A 681 7.21 -6.50 11.70
C VAL A 681 6.01 -6.81 12.59
N SER A 682 4.95 -7.36 12.00
CA SER A 682 3.82 -7.94 12.73
C SER A 682 3.43 -9.28 12.12
N MET A 683 3.20 -10.27 12.98
CA MET A 683 2.83 -11.65 12.64
C MET A 683 1.68 -12.11 13.52
N SER A 684 0.92 -13.10 13.08
CA SER A 684 -0.20 -13.67 13.87
C SER A 684 0.19 -15.03 14.42
N TYR A 685 -0.58 -15.55 15.37
CA TYR A 685 -0.23 -16.80 16.07
C TYR A 685 -0.16 -18.03 15.16
N GLU A 686 0.55 -19.07 15.61
CA GLU A 686 0.74 -20.34 14.88
C GLU A 686 -0.52 -21.24 14.92
N PHE A 687 -0.79 -21.91 16.05
CA PHE A 687 -1.95 -22.79 16.22
C PHE A 687 -2.94 -22.25 17.26
N VAL A 688 -2.39 -21.84 18.40
CA VAL A 688 -3.10 -21.24 19.53
C VAL A 688 -2.70 -19.79 19.65
N ASN A 689 -3.57 -18.94 20.21
CA ASN A 689 -3.33 -17.51 20.36
C ASN A 689 -2.25 -17.21 21.43
N MET A 690 -1.00 -17.56 21.12
CA MET A 690 0.17 -17.48 21.99
C MET A 690 1.42 -17.26 21.13
N PHE A 691 2.42 -16.60 21.70
CA PHE A 691 3.77 -16.47 21.13
C PHE A 691 4.55 -17.79 21.31
N PRO A 692 5.37 -18.24 20.34
CA PRO A 692 5.79 -17.57 19.10
C PRO A 692 4.74 -17.53 17.99
N TYR A 693 4.95 -16.63 17.02
CA TYR A 693 4.01 -16.33 15.94
C TYR A 693 4.44 -16.93 14.60
N ASN A 694 3.48 -17.05 13.69
CA ASN A 694 3.62 -17.61 12.35
C ASN A 694 4.14 -16.57 11.34
N ALA A 695 5.18 -16.92 10.58
CA ALA A 695 5.80 -16.05 9.58
C ALA A 695 5.14 -16.11 8.20
N GLY A 696 4.05 -16.87 8.03
CA GLY A 696 3.37 -17.02 6.74
C GLY A 696 2.53 -15.82 6.32
N VAL A 697 2.25 -14.88 7.24
CA VAL A 697 1.72 -13.55 6.91
C VAL A 697 2.42 -12.49 7.76
N ILE A 698 3.09 -11.54 7.10
CA ILE A 698 3.87 -10.48 7.76
C ILE A 698 3.46 -9.13 7.21
N LEU A 699 3.11 -8.19 8.09
CA LEU A 699 3.13 -6.76 7.75
C LEU A 699 4.52 -6.21 8.12
N ALA A 700 5.32 -5.86 7.11
CA ALA A 700 6.71 -5.49 7.28
C ALA A 700 6.94 -3.98 7.06
N ASN A 701 7.65 -3.34 7.99
CA ASN A 701 8.16 -1.97 7.89
C ASN A 701 9.60 -2.01 7.36
N LEU A 702 9.77 -1.80 6.05
CA LEU A 702 11.04 -2.00 5.38
C LEU A 702 12.15 -1.04 5.83
N PRO A 703 11.92 0.27 6.06
CA PRO A 703 12.95 1.14 6.63
C PRO A 703 13.50 0.64 7.97
N ALA A 704 12.64 0.15 8.86
CA ALA A 704 13.08 -0.42 10.14
C ALA A 704 13.83 -1.74 9.96
N MET A 705 13.38 -2.59 9.03
CA MET A 705 14.11 -3.82 8.70
C MET A 705 15.48 -3.53 8.08
N ARG A 706 15.59 -2.56 7.15
CA ARG A 706 16.86 -2.12 6.55
C ARG A 706 17.86 -1.65 7.60
N GLN A 707 17.39 -0.83 8.54
CA GLN A 707 18.22 -0.33 9.64
C GLN A 707 18.82 -1.48 10.47
N ASN A 708 18.11 -2.60 10.58
CA ASN A 708 18.49 -3.74 11.42
C ASN A 708 19.03 -4.93 10.62
N TYR A 709 19.13 -4.84 9.29
CA TYR A 709 19.38 -5.99 8.42
C TYR A 709 20.70 -6.69 8.73
N ASP A 710 21.80 -5.94 8.85
CA ASP A 710 23.11 -6.51 9.15
C ASP A 710 23.13 -7.21 10.52
N ALA A 711 22.49 -6.61 11.53
CA ALA A 711 22.38 -7.21 12.86
C ALA A 711 21.51 -8.47 12.85
N PHE A 712 20.44 -8.47 12.06
CA PHE A 712 19.55 -9.62 11.86
C PHE A 712 20.29 -10.77 11.20
N VAL A 713 20.96 -10.52 10.07
CA VAL A 713 21.74 -11.54 9.33
C VAL A 713 22.88 -12.07 10.18
N THR A 714 23.55 -11.21 10.96
CA THR A 714 24.59 -11.64 11.90
C THR A 714 24.02 -12.60 12.95
N MET A 715 22.89 -12.27 13.60
CA MET A 715 22.25 -13.16 14.57
C MET A 715 21.77 -14.48 13.94
N MET A 716 21.29 -14.42 12.70
CA MET A 716 20.86 -15.59 11.95
C MET A 716 22.02 -16.57 11.72
N LEU A 717 23.20 -16.06 11.35
CA LEU A 717 24.37 -16.87 10.97
C LEU A 717 25.27 -17.24 12.16
N ASP A 718 25.25 -16.49 13.26
CA ASP A 718 26.03 -16.72 14.49
C ASP A 718 25.27 -17.55 15.55
N ASN A 719 24.40 -18.46 15.12
CA ASN A 719 23.63 -19.31 16.03
C ASN A 719 24.28 -20.68 16.23
N ASN A 720 24.93 -20.88 17.37
CA ASN A 720 25.59 -22.15 17.73
C ASN A 720 24.62 -23.33 17.85
N ASP A 721 23.34 -23.07 18.12
CA ASP A 721 22.29 -24.08 18.21
C ASP A 721 21.73 -24.48 16.81
N GLY A 722 22.36 -24.04 15.73
CA GLY A 722 21.94 -24.33 14.36
C GLY A 722 20.83 -23.40 13.87
N LEU A 723 19.82 -23.93 13.17
CA LEU A 723 18.70 -23.14 12.64
C LEU A 723 17.39 -23.42 13.37
N TYR A 724 17.48 -23.98 14.57
CA TYR A 724 16.38 -24.10 15.50
C TYR A 724 16.60 -23.13 16.66
N TYR A 725 15.59 -22.30 16.96
CA TYR A 725 15.67 -21.29 18.00
C TYR A 725 14.78 -21.70 19.16
N THR A 726 15.40 -22.24 20.23
CA THR A 726 14.71 -22.76 21.42
C THR A 726 13.68 -21.75 21.96
N ASN A 727 12.43 -22.18 22.13
CA ASN A 727 11.24 -21.36 22.49
C ASN A 727 10.70 -20.39 21.42
N TYR A 728 11.34 -20.26 20.27
CA TYR A 728 10.94 -19.34 19.19
C TYR A 728 10.51 -20.07 17.90
N GLY A 729 10.93 -21.31 17.72
CA GLY A 729 10.56 -22.16 16.58
C GLY A 729 11.70 -22.37 15.58
N PRO A 730 11.42 -23.06 14.46
CA PRO A 730 12.43 -23.42 13.47
C PRO A 730 12.68 -22.27 12.46
N ALA A 731 13.86 -22.32 11.85
CA ALA A 731 14.24 -21.60 10.64
C ALA A 731 13.99 -20.07 10.70
N ASP A 732 13.53 -19.49 9.60
CA ASP A 732 13.22 -18.08 9.40
C ASP A 732 12.21 -17.55 10.43
N GLN A 733 11.15 -18.31 10.69
CA GLN A 733 10.14 -17.96 11.69
C GLN A 733 10.75 -17.84 13.08
N GLY A 734 11.62 -18.79 13.46
CA GLY A 734 12.31 -18.77 14.74
C GLY A 734 13.19 -17.53 14.93
N ILE A 735 14.02 -17.19 13.93
CA ILE A 735 14.89 -16.02 14.00
C ILE A 735 14.09 -14.71 14.00
N ILE A 736 13.01 -14.60 13.23
CA ILE A 736 12.15 -13.41 13.23
C ILE A 736 11.50 -13.23 14.61
N ASN A 737 10.95 -14.29 15.20
CA ASN A 737 10.38 -14.25 16.55
C ASN A 737 11.43 -13.86 17.60
N LYS A 738 12.66 -14.37 17.49
CA LYS A 738 13.75 -14.06 18.43
C LYS A 738 14.26 -12.63 18.30
N PHE A 739 14.55 -12.19 17.07
CA PHE A 739 15.12 -10.87 16.82
C PHE A 739 14.13 -9.73 17.07
N TYR A 740 12.87 -9.91 16.66
CA TYR A 740 11.82 -8.88 16.78
C TYR A 740 10.85 -9.14 17.94
N GLU A 741 11.22 -9.97 18.93
CA GLU A 741 10.34 -10.41 20.02
C GLU A 741 9.58 -9.24 20.68
N THR A 742 10.29 -8.15 20.98
CA THR A 742 9.72 -6.99 21.67
C THR A 742 8.60 -6.33 20.84
N ASP A 743 8.84 -6.12 19.55
CA ASP A 743 7.88 -5.47 18.66
C ASP A 743 6.69 -6.39 18.36
N LEU A 744 6.96 -7.69 18.12
CA LEU A 744 5.93 -8.69 17.86
C LEU A 744 4.97 -8.83 19.04
N LYS A 745 5.48 -8.96 20.27
CA LYS A 745 4.64 -9.08 21.48
C LYS A 745 3.83 -7.81 21.76
N GLN A 746 4.30 -6.64 21.33
CA GLN A 746 3.54 -5.38 21.46
C GLN A 746 2.42 -5.27 20.43
N ARG A 747 2.60 -5.83 19.24
CA ARG A 747 1.66 -5.69 18.12
C ARG A 747 1.55 -6.99 17.32
N MET A 748 0.80 -7.94 17.85
CA MET A 748 0.38 -9.12 17.10
C MET A 748 -0.55 -8.71 15.95
N LEU A 749 -0.39 -9.36 14.81
CA LEU A 749 -1.26 -9.19 13.66
C LEU A 749 -2.61 -9.82 13.96
N ASP A 750 -3.69 -9.08 13.68
CA ASP A 750 -5.05 -9.56 13.92
C ASP A 750 -5.29 -10.89 13.15
N PRO A 751 -5.87 -11.92 13.80
CA PRO A 751 -6.14 -13.21 13.17
C PRO A 751 -7.00 -13.14 11.90
N VAL A 752 -7.76 -12.07 11.65
CA VAL A 752 -8.48 -11.88 10.37
C VAL A 752 -7.54 -11.79 9.15
N PHE A 753 -6.26 -11.47 9.37
CA PHE A 753 -5.21 -11.45 8.34
C PHE A 753 -4.40 -12.75 8.26
N ASN A 754 -4.62 -13.72 9.14
CA ASN A 754 -3.97 -15.03 9.11
C ASN A 754 -4.94 -16.13 9.56
N THR A 755 -6.17 -16.08 9.04
CA THR A 755 -7.20 -17.05 9.40
C THR A 755 -6.87 -18.39 8.78
N LYS A 756 -7.05 -19.48 9.52
CA LYS A 756 -6.72 -20.83 9.06
C LYS A 756 -8.01 -21.64 8.88
N PRO A 757 -8.06 -22.63 7.97
CA PRO A 757 -9.29 -23.37 7.68
C PRO A 757 -9.81 -24.22 8.86
N TYR A 758 -8.99 -24.40 9.90
CA TYR A 758 -9.33 -25.10 11.13
C TYR A 758 -9.69 -24.17 12.30
N ASN A 759 -9.66 -22.85 12.11
CA ASN A 759 -10.26 -21.91 13.05
C ASN A 759 -11.81 -21.89 12.90
N PRO A 760 -12.55 -21.34 13.88
CA PRO A 760 -13.95 -20.97 13.67
C PRO A 760 -14.11 -20.07 12.44
N PHE A 761 -15.25 -20.20 11.74
CA PHE A 761 -15.49 -19.40 10.54
C PHE A 761 -15.63 -17.92 10.90
N GLU A 762 -14.80 -17.09 10.30
CA GLU A 762 -14.79 -15.65 10.49
C GLU A 762 -15.24 -14.94 9.20
N GLN A 763 -16.32 -14.17 9.30
CA GLN A 763 -16.86 -13.42 8.16
C GLN A 763 -15.95 -12.28 7.76
N LEU A 764 -15.24 -11.69 8.73
CA LEU A 764 -14.35 -10.55 8.57
C LEU A 764 -12.95 -10.89 8.05
N THR A 765 -12.63 -12.19 7.85
CA THR A 765 -11.32 -12.61 7.31
C THR A 765 -11.00 -11.88 6.02
N PHE A 766 -9.82 -11.25 5.98
CA PHE A 766 -9.21 -10.69 4.79
C PHE A 766 -8.39 -11.74 4.04
N ILE A 767 -7.60 -12.52 4.78
CA ILE A 767 -6.68 -13.51 4.22
C ILE A 767 -6.93 -14.86 4.89
N LEU A 768 -7.29 -15.86 4.08
CA LEU A 768 -7.20 -17.24 4.53
C LEU A 768 -5.83 -17.79 4.16
N HIS A 769 -5.14 -18.36 5.12
CA HIS A 769 -3.87 -19.04 4.97
C HIS A 769 -4.07 -20.54 5.18
N PHE A 770 -3.76 -21.36 4.16
CA PHE A 770 -3.74 -22.82 4.27
C PHE A 770 -2.51 -23.32 5.06
N HIS A 771 -2.31 -22.74 6.24
CA HIS A 771 -1.27 -23.09 7.19
C HIS A 771 -1.42 -24.56 7.62
N GLY A 772 -0.31 -25.31 7.65
CA GLY A 772 -0.35 -26.76 7.89
C GLY A 772 -0.94 -27.52 6.70
N PRO A 773 -2.07 -28.25 6.86
CA PRO A 773 -2.60 -29.12 5.81
C PRO A 773 -3.06 -28.34 4.58
N LYS A 774 -2.49 -28.68 3.43
CA LYS A 774 -2.88 -28.12 2.14
C LYS A 774 -4.18 -28.77 1.65
N PRO A 775 -4.89 -28.18 0.68
CA PRO A 775 -6.11 -28.77 0.12
C PRO A 775 -5.97 -30.23 -0.34
N ALA A 776 -4.80 -30.62 -0.88
CA ALA A 776 -4.52 -32.01 -1.24
C ALA A 776 -4.41 -32.94 -0.03
N ASP A 777 -3.85 -32.46 1.08
CA ASP A 777 -3.74 -33.21 2.33
C ASP A 777 -5.12 -33.42 2.97
N LEU A 778 -5.97 -32.38 2.94
CA LEU A 778 -7.35 -32.45 3.41
C LEU A 778 -8.17 -33.47 2.60
N LEU A 779 -7.96 -33.53 1.28
CA LEU A 779 -8.57 -34.55 0.44
C LEU A 779 -8.02 -35.96 0.72
N THR A 780 -6.73 -36.08 0.98
CA THR A 780 -6.09 -37.34 1.39
C THR A 780 -6.66 -37.83 2.73
N PHE A 781 -6.87 -36.92 3.68
CA PHE A 781 -7.53 -37.23 4.94
C PHE A 781 -8.96 -37.74 4.74
N LEU A 782 -9.76 -37.11 3.88
CA LEU A 782 -11.11 -37.59 3.57
C LEU A 782 -11.16 -39.03 3.04
N THR A 783 -10.17 -39.39 2.23
CA THR A 783 -10.12 -40.69 1.53
C THR A 783 -9.48 -41.78 2.37
N THR A 784 -8.43 -41.46 3.12
CA THR A 784 -7.60 -42.44 3.84
C THR A 784 -7.79 -42.42 5.35
N GLY A 785 -8.24 -41.29 5.90
CA GLY A 785 -8.25 -41.04 7.34
C GLY A 785 -6.93 -40.67 7.97
N LYS A 786 -5.88 -40.53 7.17
CA LYS A 786 -4.56 -40.14 7.66
C LYS A 786 -4.38 -38.63 7.50
N CYS A 787 -3.94 -37.98 8.57
CA CYS A 787 -3.53 -36.59 8.57
C CYS A 787 -2.12 -36.54 9.13
N ASP A 788 -1.19 -35.96 8.37
CA ASP A 788 0.19 -35.76 8.82
C ASP A 788 0.32 -34.55 9.77
N PHE A 789 -0.79 -33.84 10.00
CA PHE A 789 -0.88 -32.62 10.80
C PHE A 789 -1.78 -32.80 12.03
N PHE A 790 -1.62 -33.90 12.78
CA PHE A 790 -2.38 -34.19 14.00
C PHE A 790 -3.91 -34.15 13.79
N ASP A 791 -4.63 -33.44 14.66
CA ASP A 791 -6.07 -33.20 14.61
C ASP A 791 -6.43 -32.00 13.71
N VAL A 792 -5.46 -31.34 13.06
CA VAL A 792 -5.70 -30.12 12.29
C VAL A 792 -6.58 -30.39 11.06
N CYS A 793 -6.38 -31.51 10.35
CA CYS A 793 -7.26 -31.88 9.23
C CYS A 793 -8.70 -32.12 9.70
N GLU A 794 -8.85 -32.77 10.86
CA GLU A 794 -10.15 -33.04 11.47
C GLU A 794 -10.85 -31.74 11.88
N ASN A 795 -10.14 -30.85 12.58
CA ASN A 795 -10.60 -29.53 12.98
C ASN A 795 -10.98 -28.66 11.77
N ALA A 796 -10.29 -28.79 10.64
CA ALA A 796 -10.66 -28.09 9.40
C ALA A 796 -12.09 -28.44 8.96
N PHE A 797 -12.41 -29.74 8.88
CA PHE A 797 -13.75 -30.19 8.50
C PHE A 797 -14.83 -29.93 9.55
N LEU A 798 -14.46 -29.92 10.84
CA LEU A 798 -15.39 -29.62 11.93
C LEU A 798 -15.74 -28.14 12.02
N ASN A 799 -14.81 -27.26 11.65
CA ASN A 799 -14.96 -25.82 11.81
C ASN A 799 -15.37 -25.12 10.50
N SER A 800 -14.41 -24.60 9.74
CA SER A 800 -14.69 -23.57 8.74
C SER A 800 -14.20 -23.87 7.32
N LEU A 801 -13.61 -25.04 7.10
CA LEU A 801 -13.04 -25.39 5.79
C LEU A 801 -14.05 -25.22 4.65
N CYS A 802 -15.27 -25.74 4.81
CA CYS A 802 -16.19 -25.81 3.69
C CYS A 802 -16.72 -24.46 3.16
N PRO A 803 -17.11 -23.50 4.00
CA PRO A 803 -17.34 -22.13 3.56
C PRO A 803 -16.17 -21.55 2.76
N TYR A 804 -14.93 -21.72 3.25
CA TYR A 804 -13.75 -21.19 2.59
C TYR A 804 -13.41 -21.89 1.27
N VAL A 805 -13.52 -23.22 1.20
CA VAL A 805 -13.25 -23.99 -0.03
C VAL A 805 -14.17 -23.57 -1.16
N ARG A 806 -15.46 -23.27 -0.88
CA ARG A 806 -16.41 -22.79 -1.90
C ARG A 806 -16.04 -21.41 -2.45
N GLU A 807 -15.41 -20.57 -1.65
CA GLU A 807 -14.90 -19.27 -2.12
C GLU A 807 -13.60 -19.47 -2.90
N TRP A 808 -12.69 -20.26 -2.36
CA TRP A 808 -11.38 -20.57 -2.94
C TRP A 808 -11.48 -21.26 -4.30
N SER A 809 -12.37 -22.25 -4.46
CA SER A 809 -12.51 -23.03 -5.70
C SER A 809 -12.89 -22.19 -6.91
N LYS A 810 -13.49 -21.00 -6.70
CA LYS A 810 -13.80 -20.03 -7.77
C LYS A 810 -12.54 -19.48 -8.45
N PHE A 811 -11.42 -19.43 -7.73
CA PHE A 811 -10.15 -18.93 -8.26
C PHE A 811 -9.32 -20.03 -8.92
N VAL A 812 -9.65 -21.30 -8.69
CA VAL A 812 -8.99 -22.45 -9.31
C VAL A 812 -9.99 -23.51 -9.77
N PRO A 813 -10.97 -23.13 -10.62
CA PRO A 813 -12.07 -24.02 -11.00
C PRO A 813 -11.61 -25.18 -11.91
N ASP A 814 -10.41 -25.04 -12.48
CA ASP A 814 -9.71 -25.98 -13.35
C ASP A 814 -8.93 -27.06 -12.57
N GLU A 815 -8.71 -26.85 -11.27
CA GLU A 815 -7.87 -27.72 -10.46
C GLU A 815 -8.69 -28.87 -9.87
N VAL A 816 -8.22 -30.11 -10.08
CA VAL A 816 -8.96 -31.33 -9.69
C VAL A 816 -9.18 -31.37 -8.18
N VAL A 817 -8.17 -30.97 -7.39
CA VAL A 817 -8.25 -30.89 -5.93
C VAL A 817 -9.34 -29.93 -5.47
N ALA A 818 -9.50 -28.78 -6.14
CA ALA A 818 -10.52 -27.80 -5.81
C ALA A 818 -11.93 -28.33 -6.05
N VAL A 819 -12.15 -28.95 -7.22
CA VAL A 819 -13.45 -29.55 -7.56
C VAL A 819 -13.81 -30.68 -6.59
N GLN A 820 -12.85 -31.56 -6.27
CA GLN A 820 -13.10 -32.69 -5.38
C GLN A 820 -13.36 -32.24 -3.94
N LEU A 821 -12.64 -31.23 -3.44
CA LEU A 821 -12.84 -30.71 -2.10
C LEU A 821 -14.16 -29.93 -1.98
N GLU A 822 -14.54 -29.18 -3.02
CA GLU A 822 -15.85 -28.52 -3.09
C GLU A 822 -17.00 -29.54 -3.10
N ASP A 823 -16.89 -30.60 -3.91
CA ASP A 823 -17.87 -31.69 -3.94
C ASP A 823 -17.95 -32.40 -2.57
N ALA A 824 -16.81 -32.66 -1.91
CA ALA A 824 -16.79 -33.22 -0.56
C ALA A 824 -17.50 -32.30 0.45
N CYS A 825 -17.30 -30.99 0.35
CA CYS A 825 -17.98 -30.02 1.19
C CYS A 825 -19.49 -29.95 0.93
N ALA A 826 -19.92 -30.08 -0.32
CA ALA A 826 -21.34 -30.19 -0.65
C ALA A 826 -21.99 -31.46 -0.05
N TRP A 827 -21.22 -32.56 0.08
CA TRP A 827 -21.68 -33.75 0.80
C TRP A 827 -21.81 -33.51 2.30
N LEU A 828 -20.83 -32.82 2.89
CA LEU A 828 -20.83 -32.50 4.32
C LEU A 828 -21.92 -31.51 4.73
N ASP A 829 -22.51 -30.76 3.79
CA ASP A 829 -23.71 -29.96 4.07
C ASP A 829 -24.96 -30.81 4.31
N VAL A 830 -24.98 -32.07 3.86
CA VAL A 830 -26.10 -32.98 4.09
C VAL A 830 -26.03 -33.45 5.55
N PRO A 831 -27.01 -33.11 6.42
CA PRO A 831 -26.88 -33.33 7.86
C PRO A 831 -26.57 -34.79 8.24
N ASN A 832 -27.20 -35.75 7.56
CA ASN A 832 -26.97 -37.18 7.82
C ASN A 832 -25.55 -37.61 7.43
N VAL A 833 -24.97 -37.01 6.39
CA VAL A 833 -23.59 -37.29 5.95
C VAL A 833 -22.61 -36.66 6.91
N ALA A 834 -22.86 -35.42 7.35
CA ALA A 834 -22.08 -34.76 8.39
C ALA A 834 -22.07 -35.59 9.69
N GLU A 835 -23.23 -36.09 10.13
CA GLU A 835 -23.34 -36.96 11.31
C GLU A 835 -22.60 -38.29 11.12
N LEU A 836 -22.74 -38.93 9.95
CA LEU A 836 -21.98 -40.15 9.64
C LEU A 836 -20.48 -39.90 9.59
N PHE A 837 -20.06 -38.76 9.05
CA PHE A 837 -18.66 -38.34 9.01
C PHE A 837 -18.13 -38.15 10.43
N LYS A 838 -18.85 -37.37 11.25
CA LYS A 838 -18.54 -37.19 12.67
C LYS A 838 -18.45 -38.53 13.39
N LYS A 839 -19.40 -39.43 13.18
CA LYS A 839 -19.39 -40.76 13.83
C LYS A 839 -18.21 -41.62 13.36
N LYS A 840 -17.93 -41.65 12.06
CA LYS A 840 -16.85 -42.46 11.46
C LYS A 840 -15.49 -42.08 12.05
N TRP A 841 -15.27 -40.79 12.24
CA TRP A 841 -14.01 -40.26 12.75
C TRP A 841 -14.00 -40.04 14.27
N GLY A 842 -15.03 -40.52 14.99
CA GLY A 842 -15.08 -40.42 16.46
C GLY A 842 -15.40 -39.02 17.01
N LEU A 843 -15.88 -38.11 16.17
CA LEU A 843 -16.16 -36.69 16.44
C LEU A 843 -17.54 -36.45 17.02
N SER A 844 -18.47 -37.38 16.84
CA SER A 844 -19.73 -37.35 17.58
C SER A 844 -19.39 -37.66 19.03
N GLY A 845 -19.43 -36.65 19.91
CA GLY A 845 -19.26 -36.85 21.35
C GLY A 845 -20.02 -38.11 21.78
N ARG A 846 -19.30 -39.08 22.38
CA ARG A 846 -19.73 -40.47 22.62
C ARG A 846 -21.23 -40.60 22.93
N GLN A 847 -22.07 -40.76 21.91
CA GLN A 847 -23.45 -41.23 22.04
C GLN A 847 -24.04 -41.48 20.65
N LEU A 848 -24.06 -42.76 20.24
CA LEU A 848 -25.13 -43.50 19.55
C LEU A 848 -24.56 -44.59 18.64
N ALA A 849 -24.81 -45.84 19.03
CA ALA A 849 -24.51 -47.04 18.24
C ALA A 849 -25.58 -47.24 17.15
N ALA A 850 -25.30 -46.79 15.92
CA ALA A 850 -26.00 -47.29 14.72
C ALA A 850 -25.28 -48.52 14.15
N THR A 851 -26.05 -49.49 13.64
CA THR A 851 -25.59 -50.79 13.12
C THR A 851 -24.87 -50.65 11.76
N LYS A 852 -23.88 -51.52 11.52
CA LYS A 852 -22.99 -51.48 10.34
C LYS A 852 -23.72 -51.58 8.99
N ASP A 853 -24.88 -52.24 8.94
CA ASP A 853 -25.53 -52.60 7.67
C ASP A 853 -26.33 -51.44 7.05
N GLU A 854 -26.91 -50.55 7.86
CA GLU A 854 -27.59 -49.35 7.35
C GLU A 854 -26.59 -48.33 6.75
N GLN A 855 -25.36 -48.28 7.28
CA GLN A 855 -24.32 -47.38 6.82
C GLN A 855 -23.75 -47.78 5.45
N ALA A 856 -23.63 -49.08 5.16
CA ALA A 856 -23.10 -49.59 3.90
C ALA A 856 -24.06 -49.37 2.71
N GLY A 857 -25.36 -49.58 2.91
CA GLY A 857 -26.38 -49.40 1.88
C GLY A 857 -26.56 -47.92 1.46
N ALA A 858 -26.56 -47.02 2.44
CA ALA A 858 -26.62 -45.58 2.18
C ALA A 858 -25.39 -45.09 1.40
N MET A 859 -24.18 -45.53 1.78
CA MET A 859 -22.95 -45.15 1.07
C MET A 859 -22.92 -45.63 -0.38
N ALA A 860 -23.36 -46.86 -0.67
CA ALA A 860 -23.32 -47.40 -2.03
C ALA A 860 -24.28 -46.68 -2.99
N GLN A 861 -25.51 -46.41 -2.55
CA GLN A 861 -26.50 -45.68 -3.35
C GLN A 861 -26.07 -44.22 -3.59
N GLN A 862 -25.34 -43.64 -2.64
CA GLN A 862 -24.86 -42.28 -2.68
C GLN A 862 -23.61 -42.10 -3.54
N LYS A 863 -22.69 -43.08 -3.52
CA LYS A 863 -21.55 -43.18 -4.45
C LYS A 863 -22.00 -43.24 -5.91
N ALA A 864 -23.04 -44.02 -6.22
CA ALA A 864 -23.57 -44.12 -7.58
C ALA A 864 -24.17 -42.80 -8.10
N ARG A 865 -24.81 -42.00 -7.22
CA ARG A 865 -25.30 -40.66 -7.57
C ARG A 865 -24.16 -39.67 -7.81
N LEU A 866 -23.06 -39.79 -7.06
CA LEU A 866 -21.86 -38.96 -7.19
C LEU A 866 -21.16 -39.16 -8.54
N GLU A 867 -20.93 -40.41 -8.92
CA GLU A 867 -20.29 -40.73 -10.21
C GLU A 867 -21.12 -40.16 -11.38
N HIS A 868 -22.45 -40.23 -11.28
CA HIS A 868 -23.34 -39.64 -12.28
C HIS A 868 -23.27 -38.11 -12.33
N ALA A 869 -23.27 -37.42 -11.17
CA ALA A 869 -23.17 -35.96 -11.10
C ALA A 869 -21.81 -35.44 -11.61
N LEU A 870 -20.71 -36.12 -11.28
CA LEU A 870 -19.36 -35.82 -11.76
C LEU A 870 -19.23 -35.95 -13.28
N VAL A 871 -19.80 -37.02 -13.85
CA VAL A 871 -19.85 -37.21 -15.31
C VAL A 871 -20.66 -36.08 -15.97
N LEU A 872 -21.77 -35.66 -15.36
CA LEU A 872 -22.62 -34.59 -15.90
C LEU A 872 -21.93 -33.22 -15.84
N ARG A 873 -21.31 -32.85 -14.70
CA ARG A 873 -20.55 -31.60 -14.54
C ARG A 873 -19.35 -31.55 -15.48
N ARG A 874 -18.58 -32.65 -15.62
CA ARG A 874 -17.46 -32.72 -16.59
C ARG A 874 -17.94 -32.55 -18.02
N LYS A 875 -19.09 -33.12 -18.39
CA LYS A 875 -19.68 -32.92 -19.73
C LYS A 875 -20.09 -31.47 -19.96
N LEU A 876 -20.77 -30.84 -19.00
CA LEU A 876 -21.16 -29.43 -19.08
C LEU A 876 -19.94 -28.50 -19.22
N ARG A 877 -18.91 -28.69 -18.39
CA ARG A 877 -17.68 -27.88 -18.44
C ARG A 877 -16.90 -28.07 -19.75
N LYS A 878 -16.81 -29.29 -20.29
CA LYS A 878 -16.22 -29.53 -21.62
C LYS A 878 -16.99 -28.82 -22.75
N LEU A 879 -18.30 -28.70 -22.62
CA LEU A 879 -19.11 -27.97 -23.61
C LEU A 879 -18.86 -26.47 -23.54
N VAL A 880 -18.63 -25.91 -22.35
CA VAL A 880 -18.30 -24.49 -22.13
C VAL A 880 -16.90 -24.17 -22.66
N ALA A 881 -15.90 -24.97 -22.29
CA ALA A 881 -14.53 -24.81 -22.79
C ALA A 881 -14.43 -24.95 -24.32
N GLY A 882 -15.33 -25.72 -24.93
CA GLY A 882 -15.45 -25.84 -26.39
C GLY A 882 -16.35 -24.81 -27.05
N GLY A 883 -16.81 -23.76 -26.35
CA GLY A 883 -17.67 -22.69 -26.89
C GLY A 883 -19.10 -23.12 -27.26
N LYS A 884 -19.56 -24.30 -26.83
CA LYS A 884 -20.89 -24.85 -27.16
C LYS A 884 -22.00 -24.45 -26.17
N LEU A 885 -21.64 -23.79 -25.07
CA LEU A 885 -22.53 -23.26 -24.04
C LEU A 885 -21.95 -21.93 -23.58
N SER A 886 -22.78 -20.88 -23.47
CA SER A 886 -22.31 -19.59 -22.95
C SER A 886 -22.03 -19.68 -21.44
N PRO A 887 -21.04 -18.94 -20.93
CA PRO A 887 -20.74 -18.88 -19.50
C PRO A 887 -21.95 -18.50 -18.63
N GLU A 888 -22.83 -17.64 -19.15
CA GLU A 888 -24.05 -17.15 -18.46
C GLU A 888 -25.04 -18.28 -18.11
N ILE A 889 -25.07 -19.36 -18.91
CA ILE A 889 -25.94 -20.52 -18.65
C ILE A 889 -25.41 -21.35 -17.47
N VAL A 890 -24.09 -21.37 -17.25
CA VAL A 890 -23.46 -22.03 -16.10
C VAL A 890 -23.71 -21.21 -14.84
N GLU A 891 -23.55 -19.89 -14.94
CA GLU A 891 -23.82 -18.95 -13.85
C GLU A 891 -25.30 -19.01 -13.39
N ALA A 892 -26.25 -19.16 -14.33
CA ALA A 892 -27.67 -19.34 -14.03
C ALA A 892 -28.01 -20.70 -13.38
N LEU A 893 -27.17 -21.73 -13.55
CA LEU A 893 -27.31 -23.02 -12.86
C LEU A 893 -26.71 -22.99 -11.45
N ASP A 894 -25.69 -22.16 -11.24
CA ASP A 894 -25.03 -22.01 -9.95
C ASP A 894 -25.76 -21.00 -9.04
N HIS A 895 -26.62 -20.12 -9.57
CA HIS A 895 -27.38 -19.11 -8.81
C HIS A 895 -28.89 -19.21 -9.10
N PRO A 896 -29.68 -19.97 -8.30
CA PRO A 896 -31.09 -20.20 -8.61
C PRO A 896 -31.96 -18.98 -8.29
N GLY A 897 -32.05 -18.04 -9.23
CA GLY A 897 -33.06 -16.98 -9.23
C GLY A 897 -34.44 -17.46 -9.74
N PRO A 898 -35.52 -16.67 -9.64
CA PRO A 898 -36.87 -17.08 -10.02
C PRO A 898 -37.03 -17.57 -11.47
N GLY A 899 -36.14 -17.18 -12.39
CA GLY A 899 -36.09 -17.64 -13.79
C GLY A 899 -35.27 -18.92 -14.05
N SER A 900 -34.40 -19.32 -13.12
CA SER A 900 -33.45 -20.46 -13.28
C SER A 900 -34.16 -21.80 -13.44
N LYS A 901 -35.33 -21.94 -12.80
CA LYS A 901 -36.13 -23.18 -12.84
C LYS A 901 -36.68 -23.45 -14.24
N ALA A 902 -37.05 -22.42 -15.00
CA ALA A 902 -37.54 -22.57 -16.37
C ALA A 902 -36.42 -22.93 -17.35
N ALA A 903 -35.24 -22.28 -17.21
CA ALA A 903 -34.05 -22.60 -18.01
C ALA A 903 -33.53 -24.02 -17.74
N ALA A 904 -33.45 -24.41 -16.46
CA ALA A 904 -33.08 -25.77 -16.07
C ALA A 904 -34.10 -26.81 -16.53
N MET A 905 -35.41 -26.50 -16.46
CA MET A 905 -36.47 -27.38 -16.96
C MET A 905 -36.44 -27.52 -18.48
N GLU A 906 -36.10 -26.49 -19.25
CA GLU A 906 -35.97 -26.59 -20.72
C GLU A 906 -34.75 -27.43 -21.13
N ILE A 907 -33.63 -27.31 -20.42
CA ILE A 907 -32.45 -28.16 -20.60
C ILE A 907 -32.78 -29.62 -20.23
N VAL A 908 -33.44 -29.84 -19.09
CA VAL A 908 -33.89 -31.18 -18.67
C VAL A 908 -34.93 -31.75 -19.63
N ARG A 909 -35.81 -30.94 -20.21
CA ARG A 909 -36.80 -31.35 -21.24
C ARG A 909 -36.13 -31.78 -22.53
N LYS A 910 -35.07 -31.08 -22.95
CA LYS A 910 -34.21 -31.48 -24.09
C LYS A 910 -33.41 -32.75 -23.80
N LEU A 911 -33.07 -33.01 -22.54
CA LEU A 911 -32.32 -34.21 -22.13
C LEU A 911 -33.19 -35.44 -21.80
N LYS A 912 -34.48 -35.27 -21.45
CA LYS A 912 -35.40 -36.34 -21.01
C LYS A 912 -36.34 -36.87 -22.10
N GLY A 913 -35.90 -36.94 -23.35
CA GLY A 913 -36.60 -37.66 -24.43
C GLY A 913 -36.69 -39.19 -24.26
N GLY A 914 -36.81 -39.71 -23.03
CA GLY A 914 -36.87 -41.15 -22.71
C GLY A 914 -37.81 -41.42 -21.53
N LYS A 915 -38.87 -42.20 -21.79
CA LYS A 915 -39.98 -42.51 -20.85
C LYS A 915 -39.54 -43.44 -19.70
N GLY A 916 -39.98 -43.14 -18.48
CA GLY A 916 -40.00 -44.08 -17.36
C GLY A 916 -40.73 -43.52 -16.13
N LYS A 917 -41.87 -44.15 -15.75
CA LYS A 917 -42.71 -43.80 -14.59
C LYS A 917 -42.09 -44.35 -13.29
N PHE A 918 -42.07 -43.55 -12.22
CA PHE A 918 -41.87 -44.05 -10.84
C PHE A 918 -43.00 -43.59 -9.92
N ARG A 919 -43.56 -44.54 -9.15
CA ARG A 919 -44.61 -44.37 -8.14
C ARG A 919 -43.98 -43.99 -6.79
N GLY A 920 -44.61 -43.05 -6.08
CA GLY A 920 -44.23 -42.65 -4.72
C GLY A 920 -44.96 -43.45 -3.63
N GLY A 921 -44.26 -43.66 -2.51
CA GLY A 921 -44.81 -44.16 -1.25
C GLY A 921 -44.45 -43.19 -0.12
N GLY A 922 -45.47 -42.79 0.67
CA GLY A 922 -45.35 -41.80 1.73
C GLY A 922 -44.90 -42.39 3.07
N ALA A 923 -44.26 -41.55 3.90
CA ALA A 923 -43.85 -41.88 5.26
C ALA A 923 -44.59 -40.99 6.28
N LYS A 924 -45.06 -41.60 7.38
CA LYS A 924 -45.68 -40.94 8.54
C LYS A 924 -44.61 -40.56 9.58
N LYS A 925 -44.79 -39.39 10.19
CA LYS A 925 -43.99 -38.80 11.28
C LYS A 925 -44.31 -39.46 12.63
N HIS A 926 -43.30 -39.61 13.47
CA HIS A 926 -43.47 -39.58 14.94
C HIS A 926 -42.43 -38.66 15.57
N ALA A 927 -42.89 -37.84 16.50
CA ALA A 927 -42.13 -36.91 17.31
C ALA A 927 -41.95 -37.50 18.72
N LYS A 928 -40.77 -37.31 19.31
CA LYS A 928 -40.63 -37.23 20.77
C LYS A 928 -39.39 -36.43 21.14
N GLN A 929 -39.61 -35.47 22.03
CA GLN A 929 -38.68 -34.52 22.61
C GLN A 929 -38.37 -35.00 24.03
N ASN A 930 -37.13 -34.86 24.51
CA ASN A 930 -36.84 -34.39 25.87
C ASN A 930 -35.34 -34.17 26.19
N GLN A 931 -35.10 -32.98 26.73
CA GLN A 931 -34.17 -32.52 27.78
C GLN A 931 -32.68 -32.92 27.75
N LEU A 932 -31.83 -31.88 27.69
CA LEU A 932 -30.39 -31.93 27.96
C LEU A 932 -30.03 -30.89 29.05
N GLN A 933 -29.26 -31.34 30.03
CA GLN A 933 -28.61 -30.54 31.07
C GLN A 933 -27.29 -29.95 30.55
N LYS A 934 -26.98 -28.75 31.01
CA LYS A 934 -25.77 -27.97 30.71
C LYS A 934 -24.65 -28.40 31.67
N GLN A 935 -23.49 -28.79 31.14
CA GLN A 935 -22.23 -28.82 31.87
C GLN A 935 -21.17 -28.10 31.03
N GLU A 936 -20.62 -27.03 31.58
CA GLU A 936 -19.43 -26.34 31.08
C GLU A 936 -18.18 -27.13 31.51
N GLN A 937 -17.26 -27.37 30.56
CA GLN A 937 -15.95 -27.95 30.83
C GLN A 937 -14.86 -26.90 30.58
N GLU A 938 -13.96 -26.77 31.55
CA GLU A 938 -12.74 -25.98 31.48
C GLU A 938 -11.74 -26.56 30.46
N PRO A 939 -10.97 -25.73 29.75
CA PRO A 939 -9.99 -26.18 28.78
C PRO A 939 -8.75 -26.78 29.47
N LYS A 940 -8.35 -27.97 29.02
CA LYS A 940 -7.12 -28.63 29.46
C LYS A 940 -5.89 -27.88 28.94
N HIS A 941 -4.91 -27.70 29.83
CA HIS A 941 -3.57 -27.21 29.53
C HIS A 941 -2.90 -28.08 28.44
N LEU A 942 -2.50 -27.48 27.32
CA LEU A 942 -1.58 -28.08 26.35
C LEU A 942 -0.16 -27.99 26.90
N GLU A 943 0.53 -29.13 26.94
CA GLU A 943 1.95 -29.25 27.32
C GLU A 943 2.87 -28.60 26.26
N SER A 944 4.11 -28.29 26.67
CA SER A 944 5.12 -27.46 26.00
C SER A 944 5.25 -27.59 24.46
N PHE A 945 5.50 -26.46 23.80
CA PHE A 945 5.72 -26.31 22.34
C PHE A 945 6.80 -27.27 21.76
N ASP A 946 7.79 -27.67 22.55
CA ASP A 946 8.96 -28.42 22.09
C ASP A 946 8.71 -29.91 21.82
N THR A 947 7.62 -30.51 22.31
CA THR A 947 7.36 -31.96 22.18
C THR A 947 6.45 -32.34 21.00
N ALA A 948 5.96 -31.35 20.24
CA ALA A 948 4.87 -31.56 19.29
C ALA A 948 5.29 -31.89 17.84
N ASN A 949 6.56 -31.97 17.47
CA ASN A 949 6.96 -32.18 16.07
C ASN A 949 8.10 -33.20 15.96
N VAL A 950 7.79 -34.46 15.67
CA VAL A 950 8.79 -35.42 15.18
C VAL A 950 8.49 -35.70 13.72
N VAL A 951 9.22 -35.02 12.83
CA VAL A 951 9.19 -35.37 11.40
C VAL A 951 9.89 -36.71 11.24
N THR A 952 9.25 -37.66 10.55
CA THR A 952 9.92 -38.92 10.17
C THR A 952 10.87 -38.64 9.01
N VAL A 953 12.11 -39.07 9.17
CA VAL A 953 13.22 -38.73 8.28
C VAL A 953 13.72 -40.00 7.62
N ASN A 954 13.77 -40.01 6.29
CA ASN A 954 14.50 -41.02 5.54
C ASN A 954 15.97 -40.58 5.48
N GLU A 955 16.84 -41.22 6.26
CA GLU A 955 18.26 -40.86 6.38
C GLU A 955 18.96 -40.83 5.01
N LYS A 956 18.63 -41.77 4.12
CA LYS A 956 19.21 -41.82 2.78
C LYS A 956 18.82 -40.61 1.93
N GLU A 957 17.55 -40.21 1.96
CA GLU A 957 17.10 -39.01 1.23
C GLU A 957 17.79 -37.75 1.76
N MET A 958 18.06 -37.69 3.07
CA MET A 958 18.80 -36.58 3.66
C MET A 958 20.27 -36.56 3.21
N GLU A 959 20.95 -37.70 3.24
CA GLU A 959 22.34 -37.83 2.77
C GLU A 959 22.46 -37.49 1.29
N ASP A 960 21.50 -37.93 0.46
CA ASP A 960 21.45 -37.60 -0.96
C ASP A 960 21.23 -36.09 -1.18
N ALA A 961 20.42 -35.43 -0.34
CA ALA A 961 20.12 -34.00 -0.46
C ALA A 961 21.23 -33.06 0.07
N TRP A 962 21.91 -33.44 1.14
CA TRP A 962 22.91 -32.59 1.82
C TRP A 962 24.36 -32.96 1.49
N GLY A 963 24.57 -34.11 0.84
CA GLY A 963 25.86 -34.76 0.68
C GLY A 963 26.25 -35.58 1.91
N ALA A 964 27.24 -36.46 1.76
CA ALA A 964 27.81 -37.19 2.90
C ALA A 964 28.33 -36.18 3.94
N VAL A 965 27.75 -36.20 5.14
CA VAL A 965 28.21 -35.40 6.27
C VAL A 965 29.53 -36.01 6.73
N ASP A 966 30.66 -35.35 6.45
CA ASP A 966 31.96 -35.79 6.94
C ASP A 966 32.01 -35.64 8.47
N GLU A 967 31.66 -36.70 9.20
CA GLU A 967 31.66 -36.74 10.67
C GLU A 967 33.08 -36.54 11.26
N GLY A 968 34.13 -36.53 10.42
CA GLY A 968 35.53 -36.34 10.81
C GLY A 968 36.05 -34.89 10.85
N GLY A 969 35.28 -33.89 10.40
CA GLY A 969 35.79 -32.52 10.22
C GLY A 969 35.81 -31.63 11.47
N ALA A 970 35.04 -31.98 12.51
CA ALA A 970 34.80 -31.10 13.66
C ALA A 970 35.99 -30.95 14.64
N ALA A 971 37.10 -31.65 14.41
CA ALA A 971 38.26 -31.64 15.32
C ALA A 971 39.48 -30.81 14.84
N SER A 972 39.43 -30.14 13.68
CA SER A 972 40.60 -29.44 13.12
C SER A 972 40.54 -27.92 13.02
N GLN A 973 39.50 -27.28 13.58
CA GLN A 973 39.46 -25.82 13.73
C GLN A 973 39.03 -25.44 15.15
N GLN A 974 40.02 -25.39 16.05
CA GLN A 974 40.00 -24.60 17.28
C GLN A 974 41.36 -23.95 17.47
#